data_AF-A0AAV4TPK2-F1
#
_entry.id   AF-A0AAV4TPK2-F1
#
_cell.length_a   1.000
_cell.length_b   1.000
_cell.length_c   1.000
_cell.angle_alpha   90.00
_cell.angle_beta   90.00
_cell.angle_gamma   90.00
#
_symmetry.space_group_name_H-M   'P 1'
#
loop_
_entity.id
_entity.type
_entity.pdbx_description
1 polymer ?
#
loop_
_entity_poly.entity_id
_entity_poly.type
_entity_poly.pdbx_seq_one_letter_code
_entity_poly.pdbx_strand_id
1 'polypeptide(L)'
;MDWHLWLLLKIFLLTFLLVDSKQEADLAQIKELPSGALLAEYDWHIPNAALLFQTSRSPLGHAIEGPNFLTSRPGYELHLRITTGRTNPIDGLNYFGLWFSVIPGPYDKDLQWPFPYPVNLTLVTRNGALPSVSAVLGRCRPTTRDKQGCGRAFLVPHEHVLEGSYFMGGSLLIRASVLLDNKDLVPKKAKVFMRNQQLVSEFLWQVDALPSHESPVSSPPFQLDNDGYLLQLQLTLSAAEGVGLFAVLLHSDHDASLAWPFSIPFELALLDRKGSVDPEVGATCPKAAFNRPHPNRPNPPCGFRRMGPLGLLEARTLNGSGAVARFTAVLDQMPQVAGPAIRDQQLVAEFIWRVPHIERKLQLAQAGRLSHLLSERFYSSAQGYLLQMQVKFQNTSLGLYLRLLEGRNDASLKWPFDRRFHLLILDPREGVGHGAVSVDPMDPRVGQEACSASFWRPLAQNDACGSANALSYDQLYEKKLIRYGAILLKAIIYLEEVLPPRFATLTFQENYMSARFEWLVPDLPSKISQFREGQLAFLDSDKFYLSNNGYRMMLRLYPEKARGFVGLYAVLTRGAYDAELRWPFPHAYSLEASVEGRPPLRRTTRPGHGCPNVAFQRPDRELSEWSCGEGHMVAHETLLGPERQDGPLPLGVRFAITVFLQELLSPVASLRLEGSVLVAKYSWILKDATANLGLLKSREKDQIESPVFYTENQGYAMRLALSLSREQLIGLHWSLQVGPYDDALQWPFISSISLSLETGTTSLVRLIDRHQCPIGTFDRPTGPGQYCGFPYINHFDDVVFRVYSEGHGAY
;
A
#
# COMPACT_ATOMS: atom_id res chain seq x y z
N MET A 1 -4.43 64.10 22.34
CA MET A 1 -3.98 63.74 20.98
C MET A 1 -4.45 62.33 20.72
N ASP A 2 -5.32 62.19 19.72
CA ASP A 2 -6.42 61.22 19.70
C ASP A 2 -6.04 59.76 19.42
N TRP A 3 -6.59 58.87 20.26
CA TRP A 3 -6.63 57.41 20.06
C TRP A 3 -7.31 57.03 18.72
N HIS A 4 -8.25 57.85 18.25
CA HIS A 4 -8.88 57.70 16.93
C HIS A 4 -7.89 57.88 15.77
N LEU A 5 -6.88 58.75 15.94
CA LEU A 5 -5.84 58.96 14.92
C LEU A 5 -4.92 57.75 14.82
N TRP A 6 -4.65 57.07 15.92
CA TRP A 6 -3.79 55.87 15.99
C TRP A 6 -4.49 54.62 15.41
N LEU A 7 -5.80 54.50 15.63
CA LEU A 7 -6.62 53.44 15.05
C LEU A 7 -6.83 53.63 13.54
N LEU A 8 -7.03 54.88 13.09
CA LEU A 8 -7.06 55.21 11.67
C LEU A 8 -5.70 54.95 11.01
N LEU A 9 -4.58 55.25 11.67
CA LEU A 9 -3.24 54.93 11.13
C LEU A 9 -3.01 53.42 11.02
N LYS A 10 -3.49 52.62 11.99
CA LYS A 10 -3.41 51.15 11.93
C LYS A 10 -4.34 50.56 10.87
N ILE A 11 -5.55 51.09 10.69
CA ILE A 11 -6.46 50.67 9.62
C ILE A 11 -5.88 51.05 8.26
N PHE A 12 -5.25 52.22 8.13
CA PHE A 12 -4.56 52.67 6.92
C PHE A 12 -3.30 51.84 6.61
N LEU A 13 -2.55 51.41 7.64
CA LEU A 13 -1.42 50.48 7.49
C LEU A 13 -1.88 49.03 7.21
N LEU A 14 -3.02 48.59 7.75
CA LEU A 14 -3.61 47.28 7.44
C LEU A 14 -4.23 47.25 6.05
N THR A 15 -4.82 48.34 5.56
CA THR A 15 -5.26 48.42 4.16
C THR A 15 -4.07 48.48 3.21
N PHE A 16 -2.96 49.14 3.56
CA PHE A 16 -1.73 49.10 2.73
C PHE A 16 -1.00 47.74 2.75
N LEU A 17 -1.15 46.94 3.82
CA LEU A 17 -0.63 45.56 3.87
C LEU A 17 -1.58 44.52 3.25
N LEU A 18 -2.81 44.90 2.90
CA LEU A 18 -3.81 44.10 2.18
C LEU A 18 -4.14 44.66 0.79
N VAL A 19 -3.32 45.56 0.25
CA VAL A 19 -3.18 45.70 -1.19
C VAL A 19 -2.08 44.72 -1.59
N ASP A 20 -2.45 43.45 -1.68
CA ASP A 20 -1.80 42.59 -2.66
C ASP A 20 -2.05 43.31 -3.99
N SER A 21 -1.01 43.94 -4.54
CA SER A 21 -1.10 44.55 -5.85
C SER A 21 -1.33 43.39 -6.81
N LYS A 22 -2.61 43.03 -7.03
CA LYS A 22 -3.02 42.25 -8.18
C LYS A 22 -2.69 43.11 -9.39
N GLN A 23 -1.43 43.04 -9.80
CA GLN A 23 -0.96 43.53 -11.06
C GLN A 23 -1.72 42.71 -12.08
N GLU A 24 -2.71 43.35 -12.72
CA GLU A 24 -3.53 42.71 -13.75
C GLU A 24 -2.57 42.20 -14.84
N ALA A 25 -2.62 40.91 -15.16
CA ALA A 25 -1.71 40.30 -16.11
C ALA A 25 -1.85 41.00 -17.48
N ASP A 26 -0.72 41.37 -18.07
CA ASP A 26 -0.70 42.04 -19.37
C ASP A 26 -1.25 41.11 -20.46
N LEU A 27 -1.89 41.66 -21.49
CA LEU A 27 -2.40 40.86 -22.60
C LEU A 27 -1.36 40.69 -23.71
N ALA A 28 -1.13 39.45 -24.17
CA ALA A 28 -0.28 39.19 -25.34
C ALA A 28 -0.86 39.79 -26.63
N GLN A 29 0.02 40.22 -27.53
CA GLN A 29 -0.34 40.69 -28.87
C GLN A 29 -0.63 39.49 -29.77
N ILE A 30 -1.86 39.40 -30.29
CA ILE A 30 -2.26 38.32 -31.20
C ILE A 30 -1.91 38.72 -32.64
N LYS A 31 -1.18 37.83 -33.33
CA LYS A 31 -0.82 37.96 -34.75
C LYS A 31 -1.33 36.75 -35.51
N GLU A 32 -1.84 36.97 -36.71
CA GLU A 32 -2.22 35.90 -37.63
C GLU A 32 -1.05 35.63 -38.58
N LEU A 33 -0.55 34.39 -38.59
CA LEU A 33 0.50 33.96 -39.50
C LEU A 33 -0.09 33.72 -40.90
N PRO A 34 0.73 33.77 -41.98
CA PRO A 34 0.29 33.47 -43.34
C PRO A 34 -0.36 32.09 -43.51
N SER A 35 -0.14 31.18 -42.55
CA SER A 35 -0.74 29.85 -42.46
C SER A 35 -2.16 29.84 -41.85
N GLY A 36 -2.72 30.99 -41.48
CA GLY A 36 -3.99 31.12 -40.75
C GLY A 36 -3.89 30.90 -39.23
N ALA A 37 -2.68 30.63 -38.73
CA ALA A 37 -2.45 30.34 -37.32
C ALA A 37 -2.36 31.60 -36.47
N LEU A 38 -3.07 31.62 -35.33
CA LEU A 38 -2.93 32.69 -34.35
C LEU A 38 -1.67 32.46 -33.50
N LEU A 39 -0.94 33.53 -33.25
CA LEU A 39 0.28 33.57 -32.45
C LEU A 39 0.12 34.66 -31.40
N ALA A 40 0.17 34.31 -30.12
CA ALA A 40 0.23 35.28 -29.04
C ALA A 40 1.69 35.60 -28.70
N GLU A 41 2.07 36.86 -28.83
CA GLU A 41 3.42 37.33 -28.52
C GLU A 41 3.41 38.33 -27.36
N TYR A 42 4.33 38.13 -26.41
CA TYR A 42 4.56 39.05 -25.31
C TYR A 42 6.04 39.43 -25.23
N ASP A 43 6.30 40.74 -25.20
CA ASP A 43 7.64 41.33 -25.18
C ASP A 43 7.97 41.84 -23.77
N TRP A 44 8.91 41.18 -23.10
CA TRP A 44 9.44 41.58 -21.81
C TRP A 44 10.74 42.37 -21.97
N HIS A 45 10.68 43.65 -21.58
CA HIS A 45 11.83 44.55 -21.60
C HIS A 45 12.50 44.64 -20.22
N ILE A 46 13.79 44.30 -20.16
CA ILE A 46 14.58 44.34 -18.92
C ILE A 46 15.57 45.50 -19.00
N PRO A 47 15.34 46.61 -18.26
CA PRO A 47 16.30 47.70 -18.18
C PRO A 47 17.49 47.35 -17.28
N ASN A 48 18.65 47.97 -17.52
CA ASN A 48 19.87 47.86 -16.70
C ASN A 48 20.36 46.41 -16.46
N ALA A 49 20.22 45.54 -17.46
CA ALA A 49 20.54 44.13 -17.36
C ALA A 49 22.03 43.82 -17.08
N ALA A 50 22.93 44.80 -17.24
CA ALA A 50 24.36 44.67 -16.96
C ALA A 50 24.62 44.38 -15.47
N LEU A 51 23.80 44.97 -14.58
CA LEU A 51 23.89 44.75 -13.14
C LEU A 51 23.50 43.30 -12.78
N LEU A 52 22.61 42.67 -13.54
CA LEU A 52 22.14 41.29 -13.31
C LEU A 52 23.24 40.25 -13.58
N PHE A 53 24.12 40.55 -14.54
CA PHE A 53 25.27 39.69 -14.85
C PHE A 53 26.43 39.92 -13.88
N GLN A 54 26.62 41.15 -13.38
CA GLN A 54 27.66 41.50 -12.40
C GLN A 54 27.40 40.96 -10.98
N THR A 55 26.12 40.82 -10.59
CA THR A 55 25.70 40.34 -9.26
C THR A 55 25.62 38.82 -9.14
N SER A 56 25.78 38.08 -10.24
CA SER A 56 25.69 36.62 -10.28
C SER A 56 27.01 35.93 -9.87
N ARG A 57 27.23 35.76 -8.56
CA ARG A 57 28.41 35.06 -7.99
C ARG A 57 28.10 33.67 -7.38
N SER A 58 26.88 33.17 -7.56
CA SER A 58 26.42 31.90 -6.98
C SER A 58 26.59 30.74 -7.97
N PRO A 59 27.14 29.57 -7.55
CA PRO A 59 27.26 28.38 -8.41
C PRO A 59 25.90 27.76 -8.77
N LEU A 60 24.81 28.12 -8.08
CA LEU A 60 23.44 27.68 -8.38
C LEU A 60 22.70 28.64 -9.35
N GLY A 61 23.33 29.77 -9.69
CA GLY A 61 22.73 30.90 -10.38
C GLY A 61 21.80 31.76 -9.51
N HIS A 62 21.57 33.00 -9.93
CA HIS A 62 20.57 33.90 -9.35
C HIS A 62 19.32 33.90 -10.22
N ALA A 63 18.13 33.84 -9.62
CA ALA A 63 16.87 33.81 -10.35
C ALA A 63 16.08 35.09 -10.12
N ILE A 64 15.54 35.64 -11.20
CA ILE A 64 14.78 36.89 -11.19
C ILE A 64 13.41 36.58 -11.76
N GLU A 65 12.38 36.86 -10.97
CA GLU A 65 10.98 36.72 -11.38
C GLU A 65 10.61 37.84 -12.38
N GLY A 66 9.87 37.46 -13.41
CA GLY A 66 9.43 38.35 -14.48
C GLY A 66 7.92 38.65 -14.41
N PRO A 67 7.36 39.22 -15.49
CA PRO A 67 5.95 39.58 -15.54
C PRO A 67 5.02 38.37 -15.77
N ASN A 68 3.75 38.55 -15.40
CA ASN A 68 2.64 37.68 -15.79
C ASN A 68 1.98 38.24 -17.05
N PHE A 69 1.58 37.36 -17.97
CA PHE A 69 0.78 37.75 -19.11
C PHE A 69 -0.26 36.69 -19.49
N LEU A 70 -1.38 37.15 -20.04
CA LEU A 70 -2.46 36.33 -20.59
C LEU A 70 -2.20 36.03 -22.06
N THR A 71 -2.33 34.77 -22.45
CA THR A 71 -2.16 34.35 -23.85
C THR A 71 -3.25 34.90 -24.77
N SER A 72 -4.48 35.02 -24.28
CA SER A 72 -5.66 35.52 -25.02
C SER A 72 -6.81 35.87 -24.06
N ARG A 73 -7.91 36.44 -24.55
CA ARG A 73 -9.16 36.63 -23.78
C ARG A 73 -10.30 35.82 -24.43
N PRO A 74 -10.73 34.68 -23.85
CA PRO A 74 -10.16 33.96 -22.71
C PRO A 74 -8.84 33.24 -23.05
N GLY A 75 -7.95 32.98 -22.07
CA GLY A 75 -6.63 32.38 -22.28
C GLY A 75 -5.85 32.08 -21.00
N TYR A 76 -4.74 31.33 -21.10
CA TYR A 76 -3.93 30.91 -19.95
C TYR A 76 -3.08 32.07 -19.43
N GLU A 77 -2.80 32.08 -18.13
CA GLU A 77 -1.87 33.03 -17.51
C GLU A 77 -0.49 32.39 -17.36
N LEU A 78 0.53 33.03 -17.93
CA LEU A 78 1.92 32.58 -17.91
C LEU A 78 2.78 33.58 -17.13
N HIS A 79 3.71 33.05 -16.35
CA HIS A 79 4.72 33.82 -15.63
C HIS A 79 6.10 33.55 -16.23
N LEU A 80 6.85 34.60 -16.58
CA LEU A 80 8.21 34.49 -17.11
C LEU A 80 9.24 34.62 -15.98
N ARG A 81 10.38 33.94 -16.11
CA ARG A 81 11.48 34.00 -15.14
C ARG A 81 12.83 33.80 -15.83
N ILE A 82 13.87 34.46 -15.31
CA ILE A 82 15.25 34.29 -15.81
C ILE A 82 16.17 33.76 -14.71
N THR A 83 17.25 33.10 -15.14
CA THR A 83 18.34 32.65 -14.27
C THR A 83 19.67 33.06 -14.85
N THR A 84 20.55 33.67 -14.05
CA THR A 84 21.90 34.09 -14.46
C THR A 84 22.96 33.39 -13.62
N GLY A 85 24.14 33.14 -14.18
CA GLY A 85 25.32 32.67 -13.43
C GLY A 85 25.37 31.17 -13.15
N ARG A 86 24.56 30.35 -13.83
CA ARG A 86 24.72 28.89 -13.77
C ARG A 86 25.89 28.47 -14.64
N THR A 87 26.90 27.84 -14.03
CA THR A 87 28.05 27.32 -14.76
C THR A 87 27.67 26.00 -15.43
N ASN A 88 27.83 25.91 -16.74
CA ASN A 88 27.62 24.68 -17.48
C ASN A 88 28.79 23.72 -17.20
N PRO A 89 28.54 22.49 -16.71
CA PRO A 89 29.60 21.56 -16.33
C PRO A 89 30.43 21.04 -17.52
N ILE A 90 29.99 21.25 -18.76
CA ILE A 90 30.68 20.78 -19.97
C ILE A 90 31.78 21.74 -20.41
N ASP A 91 31.53 23.06 -20.38
CA ASP A 91 32.43 24.10 -20.90
C ASP A 91 32.97 25.05 -19.81
N GLY A 92 32.44 24.97 -18.58
CA GLY A 92 32.86 25.83 -17.47
C GLY A 92 32.40 27.29 -17.58
N LEU A 93 31.53 27.62 -18.55
CA LEU A 93 31.04 28.99 -18.77
C LEU A 93 29.74 29.25 -18.01
N ASN A 94 29.50 30.53 -17.67
CA ASN A 94 28.25 30.95 -17.03
C ASN A 94 27.18 31.23 -18.10
N TYR A 95 26.00 30.64 -17.93
CA TYR A 95 24.90 30.80 -18.87
C TYR A 95 23.74 31.61 -18.30
N PHE A 96 23.09 32.30 -19.23
CA PHE A 96 21.76 32.87 -19.10
C PHE A 96 20.72 31.78 -19.42
N GLY A 97 19.72 31.64 -18.56
CA GLY A 97 18.62 30.69 -18.71
C GLY A 97 17.28 31.39 -18.63
N LEU A 98 16.29 30.84 -19.34
CA LEU A 98 14.95 31.42 -19.47
C LEU A 98 13.88 30.38 -19.18
N TRP A 99 12.85 30.78 -18.46
CA TRP A 99 11.80 29.90 -17.93
C TRP A 99 10.43 30.56 -18.05
N PHE A 100 9.41 29.73 -18.13
CA PHE A 100 8.01 30.11 -17.97
C PHE A 100 7.29 29.11 -17.06
N SER A 101 6.26 29.55 -16.36
CA SER A 101 5.35 28.68 -15.61
C SER A 101 3.91 29.07 -15.89
N VAL A 102 3.03 28.08 -16.00
CA VAL A 102 1.59 28.31 -16.05
C VAL A 102 1.10 28.53 -14.63
N ILE A 103 0.42 29.65 -14.38
CA ILE A 103 -0.10 30.02 -13.06
C ILE A 103 -1.64 30.06 -13.09
N PRO A 104 -2.31 29.98 -11.92
CA PRO A 104 -3.76 30.04 -11.88
C PRO A 104 -4.28 31.36 -12.46
N GLY A 105 -5.08 31.27 -13.51
CA GLY A 105 -5.62 32.41 -14.25
C GLY A 105 -7.12 32.61 -14.07
N PRO A 106 -7.66 33.77 -14.49
CA PRO A 106 -9.08 34.11 -14.33
C PRO A 106 -10.02 33.24 -15.20
N TYR A 107 -9.51 32.62 -16.26
CA TYR A 107 -10.28 31.83 -17.23
C TYR A 107 -10.09 30.32 -17.07
N ASP A 108 -9.38 29.84 -16.04
CA ASP A 108 -8.99 28.43 -15.89
C ASP A 108 -10.14 27.43 -15.95
N LYS A 109 -11.34 27.83 -15.52
CA LYS A 109 -12.56 27.00 -15.54
C LYS A 109 -13.10 26.75 -16.95
N ASP A 110 -12.78 27.64 -17.87
CA ASP A 110 -13.25 27.61 -19.27
C ASP A 110 -12.16 27.09 -20.22
N LEU A 111 -10.97 26.79 -19.69
CA LEU A 111 -9.79 26.37 -20.46
C LEU A 111 -9.52 24.86 -20.31
N GLN A 112 -8.83 24.30 -21.30
CA GLN A 112 -8.54 22.87 -21.36
C GLN A 112 -7.23 22.56 -20.62
N TRP A 113 -7.25 21.59 -19.71
CA TRP A 113 -6.04 21.18 -18.99
C TRP A 113 -5.63 19.75 -19.40
N PRO A 114 -4.32 19.46 -19.53
CA PRO A 114 -3.16 20.34 -19.27
C PRO A 114 -2.88 21.38 -20.38
N PHE A 115 -2.10 22.43 -20.06
CA PHE A 115 -1.69 23.49 -21.00
C PHE A 115 -1.14 22.92 -22.32
N PRO A 116 -1.83 23.13 -23.47
CA PRO A 116 -1.58 22.35 -24.67
C PRO A 116 -0.63 23.01 -25.68
N TYR A 117 -0.32 24.30 -25.51
CA TYR A 117 0.35 25.11 -26.53
C TYR A 117 1.88 25.05 -26.43
N PRO A 118 2.60 24.99 -27.57
CA PRO A 118 4.04 25.15 -27.57
C PRO A 118 4.40 26.62 -27.27
N VAL A 119 5.44 26.81 -26.45
CA VAL A 119 5.95 28.14 -26.09
C VAL A 119 7.36 28.30 -26.63
N ASN A 120 7.57 29.35 -27.41
CA ASN A 120 8.87 29.73 -27.89
C ASN A 120 9.38 30.94 -27.10
N LEU A 121 10.52 30.78 -26.46
CA LEU A 121 11.17 31.83 -25.69
C LEU A 121 12.39 32.32 -26.47
N THR A 122 12.40 33.60 -26.82
CA THR A 122 13.42 34.17 -27.70
C THR A 122 14.13 35.35 -27.06
N LEU A 123 15.46 35.34 -27.07
CA LEU A 123 16.27 36.51 -26.79
C LEU A 123 16.46 37.28 -28.09
N VAL A 124 15.85 38.45 -28.18
CA VAL A 124 15.73 39.20 -29.43
C VAL A 124 16.92 40.14 -29.60
N THR A 125 17.65 40.01 -30.71
CA THR A 125 18.63 41.02 -31.14
C THR A 125 17.94 42.12 -31.96
N ARG A 126 18.33 43.39 -31.74
CA ARG A 126 17.84 44.52 -32.54
C ARG A 126 18.70 44.81 -33.77
N ASN A 127 19.85 44.14 -33.94
CA ASN A 127 20.71 44.26 -35.10
C ASN A 127 20.60 42.99 -35.96
N GLY A 128 20.02 43.11 -37.16
CA GLY A 128 19.73 41.97 -38.07
C GLY A 128 20.93 41.22 -38.64
N ALA A 129 22.12 41.37 -38.06
CA ALA A 129 23.35 40.68 -38.47
C ALA A 129 23.58 39.36 -37.70
N LEU A 130 22.95 39.16 -36.55
CA LEU A 130 23.05 37.93 -35.75
C LEU A 130 21.67 37.29 -35.53
N PRO A 131 21.55 35.96 -35.45
CA PRO A 131 20.27 35.29 -35.22
C PRO A 131 19.82 35.44 -33.76
N SER A 132 18.53 35.71 -33.54
CA SER A 132 17.92 35.59 -32.20
C SER A 132 18.06 34.17 -31.67
N VAL A 133 18.37 34.00 -30.39
CA VAL A 133 18.45 32.66 -29.78
C VAL A 133 17.09 32.27 -29.24
N SER A 134 16.55 31.17 -29.74
CA SER A 134 15.23 30.66 -29.37
C SER A 134 15.32 29.30 -28.67
N ALA A 135 14.45 29.10 -27.68
CA ALA A 135 14.15 27.78 -27.14
C ALA A 135 12.69 27.46 -27.42
N VAL A 136 12.46 26.49 -28.32
CA VAL A 136 11.14 25.87 -28.49
C VAL A 136 10.95 24.88 -27.35
N LEU A 137 10.03 25.18 -26.45
CA LEU A 137 9.74 24.35 -25.28
C LEU A 137 8.43 23.59 -25.55
N GLY A 138 8.51 22.26 -25.50
CA GLY A 138 7.35 21.37 -25.60
C GLY A 138 6.42 21.45 -24.38
N ARG A 139 5.34 20.66 -24.38
CA ARG A 139 4.29 20.65 -23.34
C ARG A 139 4.90 20.48 -21.94
N CYS A 140 4.67 21.47 -21.08
CA CYS A 140 5.18 21.53 -19.71
C CYS A 140 4.29 20.72 -18.75
N ARG A 141 4.85 19.78 -17.97
CA ARG A 141 4.13 19.07 -16.91
C ARG A 141 4.47 19.72 -15.56
N PRO A 142 3.49 20.24 -14.79
CA PRO A 142 3.78 20.79 -13.47
C PRO A 142 4.09 19.64 -12.51
N THR A 143 5.37 19.35 -12.30
CA THR A 143 5.83 18.47 -11.24
C THR A 143 5.94 19.27 -9.95
N THR A 144 5.22 18.86 -8.91
CA THR A 144 5.23 19.45 -7.55
C THR A 144 6.61 19.50 -6.87
N ARG A 145 7.67 18.99 -7.51
CA ARG A 145 9.04 19.01 -7.00
C ARG A 145 9.93 20.12 -7.57
N ASP A 146 9.62 20.72 -8.72
CA ASP A 146 10.45 21.76 -9.32
C ASP A 146 9.79 23.14 -9.24
N LYS A 147 10.24 23.96 -8.28
CA LYS A 147 9.86 25.37 -8.15
C LYS A 147 10.44 26.27 -9.26
N GLN A 148 10.99 25.71 -10.35
CA GLN A 148 11.78 26.44 -11.36
C GLN A 148 11.01 26.73 -12.67
N GLY A 149 9.84 26.12 -12.90
CA GLY A 149 9.08 26.27 -14.15
C GLY A 149 9.69 25.47 -15.33
N CYS A 150 9.17 25.68 -16.53
CA CYS A 150 9.63 25.06 -17.78
C CYS A 150 10.49 26.01 -18.59
N GLY A 151 11.69 25.57 -18.98
CA GLY A 151 12.68 26.47 -19.53
C GLY A 151 13.98 25.80 -19.91
N ARG A 152 14.95 26.60 -20.34
CA ARG A 152 16.30 26.16 -20.68
C ARG A 152 17.30 26.85 -19.77
N ALA A 153 17.97 26.07 -18.91
CA ALA A 153 18.95 26.57 -17.95
C ALA A 153 20.22 27.15 -18.62
N PHE A 154 20.63 26.56 -19.75
CA PHE A 154 21.81 26.92 -20.52
C PHE A 154 21.39 27.40 -21.92
N LEU A 155 20.79 28.60 -22.00
CA LEU A 155 20.27 29.15 -23.27
C LEU A 155 21.38 29.87 -24.06
N VAL A 156 22.08 30.82 -23.44
CA VAL A 156 23.19 31.57 -24.05
C VAL A 156 24.30 31.83 -23.02
N PRO A 157 25.59 31.66 -23.34
CA PRO A 157 26.68 32.07 -22.45
C PRO A 157 26.65 33.58 -22.17
N HIS A 158 26.98 33.99 -20.95
CA HIS A 158 27.03 35.41 -20.56
C HIS A 158 27.90 36.24 -21.52
N GLU A 159 29.03 35.70 -21.97
CA GLU A 159 29.95 36.37 -22.90
C GLU A 159 29.23 36.76 -24.20
N HIS A 160 28.44 35.83 -24.77
CA HIS A 160 27.70 36.06 -26.01
C HIS A 160 26.48 36.97 -25.83
N VAL A 161 25.88 37.01 -24.62
CA VAL A 161 24.81 37.97 -24.30
C VAL A 161 25.36 39.40 -24.17
N LEU A 162 26.62 39.54 -23.72
CA LEU A 162 27.28 40.83 -23.49
C LEU A 162 27.98 41.38 -24.74
N GLU A 163 28.23 40.56 -25.76
CA GLU A 163 28.57 41.04 -27.10
C GLU A 163 27.43 41.93 -27.62
N GLY A 164 27.74 43.17 -28.03
CA GLY A 164 26.82 44.31 -28.15
C GLY A 164 25.65 44.21 -29.15
N SER A 165 25.31 43.02 -29.64
CA SER A 165 24.18 42.73 -30.52
C SER A 165 22.89 42.40 -29.77
N TYR A 166 22.95 41.78 -28.58
CA TYR A 166 21.79 41.55 -27.70
C TYR A 166 21.61 42.64 -26.64
N PHE A 167 22.69 43.39 -26.36
CA PHE A 167 22.79 44.35 -25.28
C PHE A 167 22.93 45.77 -25.84
N MET A 168 21.81 46.47 -26.03
CA MET A 168 21.80 47.86 -26.53
C MET A 168 21.24 48.80 -25.47
N GLY A 169 22.00 49.85 -25.13
CA GLY A 169 21.60 50.87 -24.15
C GLY A 169 21.39 50.34 -22.72
N GLY A 170 22.00 49.20 -22.35
CA GLY A 170 21.82 48.62 -21.02
C GLY A 170 20.60 47.71 -20.86
N SER A 171 19.85 47.43 -21.94
CA SER A 171 18.57 46.71 -21.88
C SER A 171 18.58 45.39 -22.67
N LEU A 172 17.81 44.41 -22.18
CA LEU A 172 17.52 43.14 -22.87
C LEU A 172 16.05 43.06 -23.27
N LEU A 173 15.79 42.44 -24.43
CA LEU A 173 14.44 42.15 -24.91
C LEU A 173 14.23 40.65 -25.02
N ILE A 174 13.24 40.15 -24.29
CA ILE A 174 12.78 38.76 -24.34
C ILE A 174 11.41 38.74 -24.98
N ARG A 175 11.20 37.86 -25.95
CA ARG A 175 9.89 37.63 -26.56
C ARG A 175 9.43 36.22 -26.31
N ALA A 176 8.26 36.09 -25.70
CA ALA A 176 7.53 34.84 -25.53
C ALA A 176 6.46 34.74 -26.62
N SER A 177 6.55 33.75 -27.50
CA SER A 177 5.58 33.50 -28.56
C SER A 177 4.88 32.16 -28.30
N VAL A 178 3.56 32.20 -28.13
CA VAL A 178 2.69 31.05 -27.91
C VAL A 178 1.87 30.82 -29.17
N LEU A 179 2.05 29.68 -29.82
CA LEU A 179 1.28 29.35 -31.02
C LEU A 179 -0.13 28.94 -30.62
N LEU A 180 -1.08 29.85 -30.81
CA LEU A 180 -2.51 29.72 -30.52
C LEU A 180 -3.26 29.16 -31.74
N ASP A 181 -2.76 28.12 -32.39
CA ASP A 181 -3.56 27.45 -33.41
C ASP A 181 -3.31 25.95 -33.42
N ASN A 182 -4.33 25.19 -33.03
CA ASN A 182 -5.28 24.66 -34.01
C ASN A 182 -6.36 23.87 -33.26
N LYS A 183 -7.63 24.22 -33.46
CA LYS A 183 -8.76 23.37 -33.01
C LYS A 183 -8.73 21.96 -33.63
N ASP A 184 -7.86 21.74 -34.61
CA ASP A 184 -7.66 20.46 -35.32
C ASP A 184 -6.32 19.74 -35.03
N LEU A 185 -5.43 20.30 -34.18
CA LEU A 185 -4.14 19.67 -33.81
C LEU A 185 -4.17 18.91 -32.49
N VAL A 186 -5.24 19.06 -31.70
CA VAL A 186 -5.56 18.03 -30.70
C VAL A 186 -6.27 16.93 -31.47
N PRO A 187 -5.68 15.72 -31.58
CA PRO A 187 -6.40 14.61 -32.18
C PRO A 187 -7.76 14.52 -31.52
N LYS A 188 -8.83 14.53 -32.31
CA LYS A 188 -10.17 14.36 -31.75
C LYS A 188 -10.18 13.06 -30.96
N LYS A 189 -10.86 13.01 -29.82
CA LYS A 189 -10.95 11.77 -29.07
C LYS A 189 -12.11 10.96 -29.60
N ALA A 190 -11.85 9.71 -29.97
CA ALA A 190 -12.94 8.78 -30.21
C ALA A 190 -13.77 8.63 -28.92
N LYS A 191 -15.09 8.58 -29.06
CA LYS A 191 -16.00 8.39 -27.94
C LYS A 191 -15.85 6.96 -27.45
N VAL A 192 -15.34 6.81 -26.23
CA VAL A 192 -15.24 5.52 -25.58
C VAL A 192 -16.48 5.28 -24.73
N PHE A 193 -17.19 4.18 -24.97
CA PHE A 193 -18.38 3.82 -24.21
C PHE A 193 -18.60 2.31 -24.17
N MET A 194 -19.42 1.87 -23.22
CA MET A 194 -19.80 0.47 -23.07
C MET A 194 -20.92 0.13 -24.05
N ARG A 195 -20.72 -0.90 -24.90
CA ARG A 195 -21.76 -1.48 -25.77
C ARG A 195 -21.71 -3.00 -25.65
N ASN A 196 -22.82 -3.64 -25.27
CA ASN A 196 -22.90 -5.11 -25.12
C ASN A 196 -21.75 -5.72 -24.28
N GLN A 197 -21.41 -5.11 -23.15
CA GLN A 197 -20.30 -5.54 -22.27
C GLN A 197 -18.89 -5.49 -22.91
N GLN A 198 -18.71 -4.70 -23.96
CA GLN A 198 -17.41 -4.42 -24.58
C GLN A 198 -17.11 -2.94 -24.50
N LEU A 199 -15.83 -2.59 -24.24
CA LEU A 199 -15.38 -1.22 -24.32
C LEU A 199 -15.17 -0.86 -25.78
N VAL A 200 -16.06 -0.03 -26.32
CA VAL A 200 -16.04 0.35 -27.74
C VAL A 200 -15.56 1.78 -27.86
N SER A 201 -14.60 1.98 -28.76
CA SER A 201 -14.18 3.29 -29.24
C SER A 201 -14.89 3.59 -30.56
N GLU A 202 -15.61 4.70 -30.63
CA GLU A 202 -16.32 5.14 -31.82
C GLU A 202 -15.89 6.54 -32.22
N PHE A 203 -15.51 6.70 -33.49
CA PHE A 203 -15.25 8.00 -34.09
C PHE A 203 -16.23 8.24 -35.25
N LEU A 204 -16.88 9.40 -35.22
CA LEU A 204 -17.83 9.85 -36.22
C LEU A 204 -17.25 11.05 -36.96
N TRP A 205 -17.20 10.96 -38.28
CA TRP A 205 -16.71 12.00 -39.15
C TRP A 205 -17.81 12.45 -40.12
N GLN A 206 -18.21 13.71 -39.98
CA GLN A 206 -19.09 14.40 -40.92
C GLN A 206 -18.30 14.75 -42.20
N VAL A 207 -18.73 14.22 -43.33
CA VAL A 207 -18.07 14.41 -44.62
C VAL A 207 -18.64 15.65 -45.29
N ASP A 208 -17.90 16.75 -45.18
CA ASP A 208 -18.32 18.06 -45.70
C ASP A 208 -17.76 18.32 -47.12
N ALA A 209 -16.77 17.54 -47.57
CA ALA A 209 -16.13 17.66 -48.88
C ALA A 209 -16.13 16.33 -49.63
N LEU A 210 -16.36 16.39 -50.95
CA LEU A 210 -16.37 15.23 -51.84
C LEU A 210 -14.95 14.89 -52.32
N PRO A 211 -14.58 13.60 -52.39
CA PRO A 211 -13.27 13.19 -52.89
C PRO A 211 -13.14 13.41 -54.41
N SER A 212 -11.99 13.90 -54.86
CA SER A 212 -11.65 14.02 -56.28
C SER A 212 -10.65 12.92 -56.70
N HIS A 213 -10.46 12.74 -58.01
CA HIS A 213 -9.49 11.76 -58.54
C HIS A 213 -8.03 12.09 -58.16
N GLU A 214 -7.73 13.36 -57.86
CA GLU A 214 -6.36 13.83 -57.57
C GLU A 214 -6.10 14.05 -56.08
N SER A 215 -7.14 14.22 -55.26
CA SER A 215 -7.01 14.58 -53.84
C SER A 215 -7.96 13.77 -52.95
N PRO A 216 -7.43 12.86 -52.10
CA PRO A 216 -8.25 12.18 -51.11
C PRO A 216 -8.70 13.16 -50.02
N VAL A 217 -9.93 13.01 -49.55
CA VAL A 217 -10.45 13.79 -48.43
C VAL A 217 -10.13 13.06 -47.15
N SER A 218 -9.56 13.74 -46.15
CA SER A 218 -9.14 13.12 -44.89
C SER A 218 -9.89 13.71 -43.71
N SER A 219 -10.17 12.90 -42.69
CA SER A 219 -10.69 13.38 -41.41
C SER A 219 -9.61 14.14 -40.64
N PRO A 220 -9.98 14.95 -39.63
CA PRO A 220 -9.04 15.31 -38.57
C PRO A 220 -8.44 14.05 -37.93
N PRO A 221 -7.18 14.08 -37.49
CA PRO A 221 -6.58 12.97 -36.76
C PRO A 221 -7.34 12.75 -35.45
N PHE A 222 -7.41 11.51 -34.99
CA PHE A 222 -8.13 11.16 -33.76
C PHE A 222 -7.40 10.08 -32.96
N GLN A 223 -7.48 10.17 -31.64
CA GLN A 223 -6.96 9.18 -30.71
C GLN A 223 -8.00 8.08 -30.47
N LEU A 224 -7.54 6.82 -30.51
CA LEU A 224 -8.39 5.66 -30.29
C LEU A 224 -8.93 5.58 -28.86
N ASP A 225 -8.12 5.97 -27.86
CA ASP A 225 -8.50 6.11 -26.44
C ASP A 225 -7.68 7.25 -25.79
N ASN A 226 -7.70 7.37 -24.45
CA ASN A 226 -7.06 8.48 -23.75
C ASN A 226 -5.54 8.62 -23.96
N ASP A 227 -4.83 7.54 -24.35
CA ASP A 227 -3.38 7.52 -24.59
C ASP A 227 -3.00 6.52 -25.72
N GLY A 228 -3.89 6.38 -26.70
CA GLY A 228 -3.88 5.26 -27.65
C GLY A 228 -3.31 5.60 -29.02
N TYR A 229 -3.51 4.68 -29.96
CA TYR A 229 -3.10 4.85 -31.34
C TYR A 229 -3.70 6.10 -31.97
N LEU A 230 -2.91 6.81 -32.76
CA LEU A 230 -3.34 7.96 -33.54
C LEU A 230 -3.77 7.50 -34.94
N LEU A 231 -5.00 7.81 -35.32
CA LEU A 231 -5.58 7.41 -36.61
C LEU A 231 -6.11 8.59 -37.41
N GLN A 232 -6.25 8.38 -38.71
CA GLN A 232 -6.95 9.27 -39.63
C GLN A 232 -7.77 8.46 -40.62
N LEU A 233 -8.99 8.90 -40.92
CA LEU A 233 -9.81 8.33 -41.98
C LEU A 233 -9.55 9.04 -43.30
N GLN A 234 -9.56 8.28 -44.40
CA GLN A 234 -9.38 8.79 -45.76
C GLN A 234 -10.48 8.29 -46.68
N LEU A 235 -11.09 9.20 -47.42
CA LEU A 235 -12.03 8.93 -48.51
C LEU A 235 -11.31 9.11 -49.84
N THR A 236 -11.43 8.09 -50.70
CA THR A 236 -10.81 8.09 -52.04
C THR A 236 -11.85 7.76 -53.09
N LEU A 237 -11.71 8.33 -54.28
CA LEU A 237 -12.54 7.95 -55.42
C LEU A 237 -11.94 6.75 -56.16
N SER A 238 -12.75 5.71 -56.40
CA SER A 238 -12.36 4.51 -57.13
C SER A 238 -12.71 4.63 -58.62
N ALA A 239 -11.91 3.99 -59.49
CA ALA A 239 -12.06 4.03 -60.95
C ALA A 239 -13.40 3.51 -61.51
N ALA A 240 -14.25 2.90 -60.68
CA ALA A 240 -15.59 2.39 -61.04
C ALA A 240 -16.74 3.22 -60.40
N GLU A 241 -16.56 4.54 -60.24
CA GLU A 241 -17.53 5.50 -59.67
C GLU A 241 -17.99 5.20 -58.21
N GLY A 242 -17.12 4.54 -57.44
CA GLY A 242 -17.38 4.21 -56.03
C GLY A 242 -16.51 5.01 -55.07
N VAL A 243 -17.02 5.26 -53.86
CA VAL A 243 -16.27 5.88 -52.75
C VAL A 243 -15.64 4.79 -51.90
N GLY A 244 -14.33 4.85 -51.70
CA GLY A 244 -13.58 4.00 -50.77
C GLY A 244 -13.35 4.70 -49.43
N LEU A 245 -13.30 3.94 -48.35
CA LEU A 245 -13.01 4.43 -46.98
C LEU A 245 -11.86 3.62 -46.39
N PHE A 246 -10.85 4.33 -45.91
CA PHE A 246 -9.61 3.78 -45.36
C PHE A 246 -9.29 4.40 -44.01
N ALA A 247 -8.59 3.64 -43.16
CA ALA A 247 -7.95 4.11 -41.95
C ALA A 247 -6.42 4.07 -42.12
N VAL A 248 -5.74 5.09 -41.59
CA VAL A 248 -4.28 5.24 -41.61
C VAL A 248 -3.80 5.43 -40.17
N LEU A 249 -2.77 4.67 -39.78
CA LEU A 249 -2.06 4.87 -38.51
C LEU A 249 -1.01 5.98 -38.68
N LEU A 250 -1.05 6.97 -37.79
CA LEU A 250 -0.15 8.12 -37.79
C LEU A 250 0.84 8.03 -36.64
N HIS A 251 1.99 8.68 -36.80
CA HIS A 251 3.01 8.77 -35.76
C HIS A 251 2.51 9.58 -34.55
N SER A 252 2.73 9.06 -33.35
CA SER A 252 2.39 9.69 -32.07
C SER A 252 3.55 9.61 -31.07
N ASP A 253 3.62 10.59 -30.16
CA ASP A 253 4.56 10.59 -29.02
C ASP A 253 4.37 9.37 -28.10
N HIS A 254 3.16 8.79 -28.08
CA HIS A 254 2.82 7.60 -27.31
C HIS A 254 3.22 6.27 -28.00
N ASP A 255 3.71 6.30 -29.24
CA ASP A 255 4.01 5.08 -30.01
C ASP A 255 5.02 4.16 -29.32
N ALA A 256 5.91 4.70 -28.47
CA ALA A 256 6.90 3.94 -27.73
C ALA A 256 6.30 3.08 -26.60
N SER A 257 5.15 3.49 -26.06
CA SER A 257 4.41 2.77 -25.00
C SER A 257 3.32 1.84 -25.52
N LEU A 258 3.01 1.89 -26.82
CA LEU A 258 1.95 1.11 -27.46
C LEU A 258 2.47 -0.22 -28.03
N ALA A 259 1.56 -1.19 -28.17
CA ALA A 259 1.86 -2.50 -28.74
C ALA A 259 1.94 -2.42 -30.28
N TRP A 260 2.96 -3.02 -30.87
CA TRP A 260 3.13 -3.06 -32.31
C TRP A 260 3.50 -4.48 -32.78
N PRO A 261 2.97 -4.96 -33.91
CA PRO A 261 2.04 -4.29 -34.83
C PRO A 261 0.63 -4.12 -34.24
N PHE A 262 -0.10 -3.11 -34.72
CA PHE A 262 -1.49 -2.83 -34.33
C PHE A 262 -2.37 -4.07 -34.55
N SER A 263 -3.01 -4.54 -33.48
CA SER A 263 -3.76 -5.82 -33.45
C SER A 263 -5.23 -5.67 -33.09
N ILE A 264 -5.74 -4.44 -32.98
CA ILE A 264 -7.13 -4.21 -32.56
C ILE A 264 -8.07 -4.35 -33.78
N PRO A 265 -9.06 -5.25 -33.76
CA PRO A 265 -10.04 -5.36 -34.83
C PRO A 265 -10.94 -4.13 -34.84
N PHE A 266 -11.25 -3.64 -36.05
CA PHE A 266 -12.09 -2.45 -36.24
C PHE A 266 -13.07 -2.61 -37.39
N GLU A 267 -14.10 -1.76 -37.39
CA GLU A 267 -15.15 -1.68 -38.41
C GLU A 267 -15.20 -0.26 -38.98
N LEU A 268 -15.31 -0.19 -40.30
CA LEU A 268 -15.49 1.04 -41.06
C LEU A 268 -16.90 1.03 -41.67
N ALA A 269 -17.61 2.15 -41.57
CA ALA A 269 -18.95 2.29 -42.14
C ALA A 269 -19.14 3.63 -42.86
N LEU A 270 -19.87 3.61 -43.97
CA LEU A 270 -20.21 4.77 -44.79
C LEU A 270 -21.54 4.50 -45.51
N LEU A 271 -22.48 5.46 -45.52
CA LEU A 271 -23.75 5.37 -46.27
C LEU A 271 -24.48 4.01 -46.06
N ASP A 272 -24.61 3.58 -44.79
CA ASP A 272 -25.27 2.35 -44.35
C ASP A 272 -24.56 1.02 -44.70
N ARG A 273 -23.42 1.06 -45.41
CA ARG A 273 -22.56 -0.11 -45.59
C ARG A 273 -21.47 -0.15 -44.51
N LYS A 274 -21.13 -1.35 -44.06
CA LYS A 274 -20.07 -1.61 -43.09
C LYS A 274 -19.13 -2.71 -43.55
N GLY A 275 -17.87 -2.64 -43.14
CA GLY A 275 -16.88 -3.67 -43.35
C GLY A 275 -15.95 -3.76 -42.14
N SER A 276 -15.60 -4.99 -41.74
CA SER A 276 -14.69 -5.25 -40.62
C SER A 276 -13.30 -5.61 -41.12
N VAL A 277 -12.29 -5.08 -40.45
CA VAL A 277 -10.88 -5.35 -40.69
C VAL A 277 -10.31 -6.04 -39.46
N ASP A 278 -9.70 -7.21 -39.71
CA ASP A 278 -8.91 -7.94 -38.74
C ASP A 278 -7.41 -7.81 -39.10
N PRO A 279 -6.60 -7.10 -38.28
CA PRO A 279 -5.18 -6.93 -38.53
C PRO A 279 -4.36 -8.23 -38.54
N GLU A 280 -4.84 -9.32 -37.92
CA GLU A 280 -4.10 -10.57 -37.79
C GLU A 280 -4.27 -11.52 -38.98
N VAL A 281 -5.44 -11.47 -39.64
CA VAL A 281 -5.83 -12.43 -40.69
C VAL A 281 -5.32 -12.05 -42.09
N GLY A 282 -4.85 -10.81 -42.28
CA GLY A 282 -3.96 -10.43 -43.39
C GLY A 282 -4.51 -10.47 -44.82
N ALA A 283 -5.82 -10.63 -45.02
CA ALA A 283 -6.43 -10.74 -46.36
C ALA A 283 -6.87 -9.39 -46.97
N THR A 284 -7.25 -8.41 -46.15
CA THR A 284 -7.86 -7.14 -46.63
C THR A 284 -6.86 -5.99 -46.76
N CYS A 285 -5.79 -6.01 -45.99
CA CYS A 285 -4.83 -4.92 -45.88
C CYS A 285 -3.38 -5.40 -45.92
N PRO A 286 -2.44 -4.59 -46.44
CA PRO A 286 -1.02 -4.92 -46.40
C PRO A 286 -0.53 -4.93 -44.95
N LYS A 287 0.28 -5.92 -44.57
CA LYS A 287 0.85 -6.02 -43.20
C LYS A 287 1.60 -4.75 -42.76
N ALA A 288 2.17 -4.01 -43.71
CA ALA A 288 2.84 -2.74 -43.45
C ALA A 288 1.92 -1.64 -42.91
N ALA A 289 0.59 -1.72 -43.13
CA ALA A 289 -0.38 -0.75 -42.62
C ALA A 289 -0.46 -0.75 -41.09
N PHE A 290 -0.11 -1.87 -40.45
CA PHE A 290 -0.24 -2.09 -39.00
C PHE A 290 1.09 -2.00 -38.26
N ASN A 291 2.21 -1.73 -38.95
CA ASN A 291 3.50 -1.55 -38.29
C ASN A 291 3.56 -0.20 -37.55
N ARG A 292 4.53 -0.07 -36.65
CA ARG A 292 4.81 1.22 -36.00
C ARG A 292 5.10 2.31 -37.05
N PRO A 293 4.35 3.42 -37.07
CA PRO A 293 4.55 4.52 -38.00
C PRO A 293 5.95 5.12 -37.86
N HIS A 294 6.55 5.50 -38.98
CA HIS A 294 7.84 6.19 -38.99
C HIS A 294 7.60 7.70 -39.13
N PRO A 295 8.35 8.58 -38.42
CA PRO A 295 8.13 10.03 -38.47
C PRO A 295 8.14 10.61 -39.90
N ASN A 296 8.96 10.01 -40.77
CA ASN A 296 9.18 10.47 -42.15
C ASN A 296 8.47 9.60 -43.22
N ARG A 297 7.71 8.57 -42.82
CA ARG A 297 6.99 7.70 -43.78
C ARG A 297 5.64 7.26 -43.20
N PRO A 298 4.51 7.71 -43.77
CA PRO A 298 3.19 7.28 -43.33
C PRO A 298 2.94 5.82 -43.70
N ASN A 299 2.13 5.14 -42.88
CA ASN A 299 1.70 3.78 -43.17
C ASN A 299 0.78 3.75 -44.40
N PRO A 300 0.79 2.66 -45.19
CA PRO A 300 -0.18 2.52 -46.27
C PRO A 300 -1.62 2.46 -45.70
N PRO A 301 -2.60 3.08 -46.38
CA PRO A 301 -4.00 3.05 -45.95
C PRO A 301 -4.58 1.64 -45.98
N CYS A 302 -5.45 1.34 -45.01
CA CYS A 302 -6.11 0.06 -44.86
C CYS A 302 -7.63 0.24 -44.78
N GLY A 303 -8.38 -0.48 -45.62
CA GLY A 303 -9.83 -0.37 -45.69
C GLY A 303 -10.41 -0.91 -46.98
N PHE A 304 -11.56 -0.35 -47.39
CA PHE A 304 -12.37 -0.90 -48.47
C PHE A 304 -12.41 0.07 -49.65
N ARG A 305 -12.08 -0.43 -50.85
CA ARG A 305 -12.09 0.35 -52.10
C ARG A 305 -13.48 0.78 -52.57
N ARG A 306 -14.56 0.13 -52.11
CA ARG A 306 -15.93 0.39 -52.55
C ARG A 306 -16.93 0.24 -51.41
N MET A 307 -17.21 1.34 -50.72
CA MET A 307 -18.16 1.43 -49.60
C MET A 307 -19.51 2.04 -49.99
N GLY A 308 -19.59 2.82 -51.07
CA GLY A 308 -20.85 3.38 -51.56
C GLY A 308 -20.72 3.99 -52.95
N PRO A 309 -21.83 4.26 -53.66
CA PRO A 309 -21.81 4.99 -54.93
C PRO A 309 -21.62 6.49 -54.68
N LEU A 310 -20.87 7.17 -55.56
CA LEU A 310 -20.59 8.60 -55.43
C LEU A 310 -21.87 9.45 -55.42
N GLY A 311 -22.82 9.16 -56.32
CA GLY A 311 -24.06 9.95 -56.45
C GLY A 311 -24.95 9.98 -55.18
N LEU A 312 -24.90 8.95 -54.32
CA LEU A 312 -25.61 8.98 -53.04
C LEU A 312 -24.90 9.85 -52.00
N LEU A 313 -23.57 9.91 -52.04
CA LEU A 313 -22.77 10.80 -51.19
C LEU A 313 -23.06 12.26 -51.58
N GLU A 314 -23.00 12.55 -52.89
CA GLU A 314 -23.28 13.87 -53.46
C GLU A 314 -24.68 14.38 -53.09
N ALA A 315 -25.71 13.54 -53.26
CA ALA A 315 -27.08 13.90 -52.91
C ALA A 315 -27.25 14.22 -51.42
N ARG A 316 -26.58 13.50 -50.51
CA ARG A 316 -26.68 13.76 -49.06
C ARG A 316 -25.89 14.99 -48.61
N THR A 317 -24.75 15.25 -49.24
CA THR A 317 -23.94 16.46 -48.99
C THR A 317 -24.66 17.71 -49.51
N LEU A 318 -25.29 17.65 -50.69
CA LEU A 318 -26.07 18.76 -51.26
C LEU A 318 -27.37 19.07 -50.49
N ASN A 319 -28.04 18.05 -49.94
CA ASN A 319 -29.26 18.23 -49.15
C ASN A 319 -29.02 18.72 -47.71
N GLY A 320 -27.76 19.03 -47.33
CA GLY A 320 -27.41 19.48 -45.98
C GLY A 320 -27.50 18.41 -44.89
N SER A 321 -27.86 17.17 -45.25
CA SER A 321 -27.93 16.03 -44.32
C SER A 321 -26.55 15.47 -43.95
N GLY A 322 -25.54 15.70 -44.80
CA GLY A 322 -24.17 15.20 -44.63
C GLY A 322 -24.07 13.67 -44.74
N ALA A 323 -22.93 13.17 -45.19
CA ALA A 323 -22.61 11.76 -45.06
C ALA A 323 -21.73 11.56 -43.82
N VAL A 324 -22.02 10.55 -42.99
CA VAL A 324 -21.21 10.25 -41.80
C VAL A 324 -20.37 9.00 -42.07
N ALA A 325 -19.05 9.16 -42.05
CA ALA A 325 -18.12 8.05 -41.96
C ALA A 325 -17.96 7.67 -40.48
N ARG A 326 -18.05 6.37 -40.18
CA ARG A 326 -17.91 5.86 -38.82
C ARG A 326 -16.76 4.86 -38.74
N PHE A 327 -15.93 5.03 -37.73
CA PHE A 327 -14.93 4.06 -37.30
C PHE A 327 -15.33 3.53 -35.93
N THR A 328 -15.30 2.21 -35.75
CA THR A 328 -15.53 1.57 -34.45
C THR A 328 -14.49 0.50 -34.19
N ALA A 329 -13.83 0.56 -33.04
CA ALA A 329 -12.90 -0.46 -32.57
C ALA A 329 -13.31 -0.96 -31.19
N VAL A 330 -13.08 -2.24 -30.92
CA VAL A 330 -13.28 -2.81 -29.58
C VAL A 330 -11.94 -2.73 -28.86
N LEU A 331 -11.83 -1.82 -27.89
CA LEU A 331 -10.58 -1.48 -27.20
C LEU A 331 -10.11 -2.55 -26.21
N ASP A 332 -11.06 -3.18 -25.54
CA ASP A 332 -10.81 -4.24 -24.58
C ASP A 332 -12.13 -4.98 -24.35
N GLN A 333 -12.04 -6.31 -24.20
CA GLN A 333 -13.08 -7.07 -23.53
C GLN A 333 -13.13 -6.57 -22.07
N MET A 334 -14.31 -6.51 -21.43
CA MET A 334 -14.41 -6.11 -20.01
C MET A 334 -13.27 -6.74 -19.19
N PRO A 335 -12.51 -5.95 -18.39
CA PRO A 335 -11.46 -6.50 -17.56
C PRO A 335 -12.05 -7.63 -16.75
N GLN A 336 -11.50 -8.83 -16.94
CA GLN A 336 -12.09 -10.02 -16.32
C GLN A 336 -11.95 -9.89 -14.81
N VAL A 337 -12.93 -10.42 -14.08
CA VAL A 337 -12.76 -10.59 -12.64
C VAL A 337 -12.01 -11.89 -12.46
N ALA A 338 -10.87 -11.85 -11.77
CA ALA A 338 -10.14 -13.05 -11.39
C ALA A 338 -11.08 -14.03 -10.65
N GLY A 339 -10.96 -15.31 -10.97
CA GLY A 339 -11.82 -16.34 -10.41
C GLY A 339 -11.56 -16.46 -8.90
N PRO A 340 -12.59 -16.38 -8.04
CA PRO A 340 -12.41 -16.61 -6.63
C PRO A 340 -12.09 -18.09 -6.41
N ALA A 341 -11.06 -18.37 -5.62
CA ALA A 341 -10.74 -19.70 -5.14
C ALA A 341 -10.34 -19.64 -3.66
N ILE A 342 -10.27 -20.80 -3.03
CA ILE A 342 -9.77 -20.93 -1.66
C ILE A 342 -8.43 -21.66 -1.71
N ARG A 343 -7.39 -21.06 -1.17
CA ARG A 343 -6.07 -21.67 -0.99
C ARG A 343 -5.57 -21.39 0.42
N ASP A 344 -5.05 -22.41 1.09
CA ASP A 344 -4.47 -22.26 2.42
C ASP A 344 -5.41 -21.53 3.39
N GLN A 345 -6.72 -21.81 3.29
CA GLN A 345 -7.80 -21.18 4.08
C GLN A 345 -8.01 -19.67 3.83
N GLN A 346 -7.40 -19.12 2.77
CA GLN A 346 -7.58 -17.75 2.31
C GLN A 346 -8.33 -17.70 0.97
N LEU A 347 -9.20 -16.69 0.82
CA LEU A 347 -9.76 -16.23 -0.43
C LEU A 347 -8.60 -15.77 -1.27
N VAL A 348 -8.46 -16.38 -2.43
CA VAL A 348 -7.52 -15.95 -3.43
C VAL A 348 -8.25 -15.62 -4.70
N ALA A 349 -7.76 -14.61 -5.40
CA ALA A 349 -8.16 -14.30 -6.75
C ALA A 349 -7.19 -14.99 -7.70
N GLU A 350 -7.69 -15.86 -8.56
CA GLU A 350 -6.90 -16.59 -9.54
C GLU A 350 -7.18 -16.06 -10.96
N PHE A 351 -6.14 -15.62 -11.64
CA PHE A 351 -6.19 -15.22 -13.04
C PHE A 351 -5.28 -16.10 -13.87
N ILE A 352 -5.80 -16.64 -14.98
CA ILE A 352 -5.04 -17.51 -15.90
C ILE A 352 -4.88 -16.80 -17.24
N TRP A 353 -3.64 -16.68 -17.69
CA TRP A 353 -3.28 -16.07 -18.96
C TRP A 353 -2.67 -17.10 -19.90
N ARG A 354 -3.29 -17.30 -21.06
CA ARG A 354 -2.75 -18.13 -22.14
C ARG A 354 -1.96 -17.26 -23.10
N VAL A 355 -0.68 -17.58 -23.29
CA VAL A 355 0.18 -16.90 -24.28
C VAL A 355 0.34 -17.81 -25.50
N PRO A 356 -0.36 -17.55 -26.62
CA PRO A 356 -0.20 -18.33 -27.84
C PRO A 356 1.10 -17.96 -28.57
N HIS A 357 1.54 -18.87 -29.44
CA HIS A 357 2.72 -18.74 -30.32
C HIS A 357 4.00 -18.31 -29.57
N ILE A 358 4.23 -18.88 -28.39
CA ILE A 358 5.32 -18.49 -27.49
C ILE A 358 6.69 -18.71 -28.13
N GLU A 359 6.87 -19.77 -28.91
CA GLU A 359 8.14 -20.10 -29.56
C GLU A 359 8.56 -19.00 -30.55
N ARG A 360 7.62 -18.49 -31.34
CA ARG A 360 7.85 -17.35 -32.23
C ARG A 360 8.19 -16.09 -31.44
N LYS A 361 7.53 -15.87 -30.31
CA LYS A 361 7.78 -14.71 -29.44
C LYS A 361 9.17 -14.79 -28.79
N LEU A 362 9.61 -15.98 -28.39
CA LEU A 362 10.97 -16.23 -27.89
C LEU A 362 12.02 -15.93 -28.96
N GLN A 363 11.82 -16.37 -30.21
CA GLN A 363 12.73 -16.04 -31.32
C GLN A 363 12.82 -14.53 -31.57
N LEU A 364 11.69 -13.82 -31.52
CA LEU A 364 11.68 -12.36 -31.66
C LEU A 364 12.39 -11.68 -30.49
N ALA A 365 12.29 -12.22 -29.29
CA ALA A 365 13.00 -11.71 -28.13
C ALA A 365 14.51 -11.92 -28.22
N GLN A 366 14.96 -13.10 -28.66
CA GLN A 366 16.38 -13.38 -28.93
C GLN A 366 16.96 -12.46 -30.02
N ALA A 367 16.14 -12.07 -31.01
CA ALA A 367 16.50 -11.09 -32.03
C ALA A 367 16.45 -9.63 -31.53
N GLY A 368 16.14 -9.38 -30.25
CA GLY A 368 16.02 -8.04 -29.66
C GLY A 368 14.78 -7.25 -30.11
N ARG A 369 13.84 -7.89 -30.81
CA ARG A 369 12.65 -7.25 -31.38
C ARG A 369 11.43 -7.29 -30.46
N LEU A 370 11.51 -8.01 -29.34
CA LEU A 370 10.45 -8.15 -28.35
C LEU A 370 11.04 -8.20 -26.94
N SER A 371 10.73 -7.22 -26.09
CA SER A 371 11.28 -7.16 -24.72
C SER A 371 10.33 -7.73 -23.67
N HIS A 372 9.02 -7.57 -23.87
CA HIS A 372 8.02 -8.01 -22.90
C HIS A 372 6.65 -8.26 -23.55
N LEU A 373 5.77 -8.94 -22.80
CA LEU A 373 4.36 -9.15 -23.12
C LEU A 373 3.51 -8.72 -21.93
N LEU A 374 2.29 -8.26 -22.22
CA LEU A 374 1.29 -7.89 -21.23
C LEU A 374 0.06 -8.79 -21.39
N SER A 375 -0.55 -9.15 -20.26
CA SER A 375 -1.85 -9.83 -20.26
C SER A 375 -2.99 -8.85 -20.48
N GLU A 376 -4.18 -9.39 -20.69
CA GLU A 376 -5.44 -8.67 -20.49
C GLU A 376 -5.49 -8.08 -19.07
N ARG A 377 -6.20 -6.96 -18.91
CA ARG A 377 -6.45 -6.33 -17.61
C ARG A 377 -7.47 -7.17 -16.84
N PHE A 378 -7.27 -7.30 -15.54
CA PHE A 378 -8.21 -8.04 -14.70
C PHE A 378 -8.34 -7.42 -13.32
N TYR A 379 -9.53 -7.50 -12.74
CA TYR A 379 -9.75 -7.11 -11.37
C TYR A 379 -9.48 -8.28 -10.42
N SER A 380 -8.85 -7.99 -9.29
CA SER A 380 -8.69 -8.95 -8.19
C SER A 380 -10.03 -9.41 -7.60
N SER A 381 -11.06 -8.57 -7.62
CA SER A 381 -12.45 -8.91 -7.30
C SER A 381 -13.40 -7.91 -7.96
N ALA A 382 -14.72 -8.10 -7.90
CA ALA A 382 -15.68 -7.17 -8.53
C ALA A 382 -15.50 -5.69 -8.09
N GLN A 383 -15.06 -5.49 -6.84
CA GLN A 383 -14.75 -4.20 -6.24
C GLN A 383 -13.25 -4.05 -5.88
N GLY A 384 -12.38 -4.88 -6.46
CA GLY A 384 -10.96 -4.97 -6.10
C GLY A 384 -10.05 -4.07 -6.95
N TYR A 385 -8.74 -4.25 -6.74
CA TYR A 385 -7.67 -3.61 -7.51
C TYR A 385 -7.67 -4.05 -8.98
N LEU A 386 -7.35 -3.12 -9.89
CA LEU A 386 -7.11 -3.41 -11.29
C LEU A 386 -5.63 -3.80 -11.51
N LEU A 387 -5.42 -4.96 -12.13
CA LEU A 387 -4.13 -5.61 -12.25
C LEU A 387 -3.83 -6.00 -13.70
N GLN A 388 -2.54 -6.14 -13.99
CA GLN A 388 -2.06 -6.67 -15.26
C GLN A 388 -0.79 -7.51 -15.05
N MET A 389 -0.74 -8.69 -15.65
CA MET A 389 0.44 -9.57 -15.60
C MET A 389 1.39 -9.21 -16.75
N GLN A 390 2.69 -9.27 -16.49
CA GLN A 390 3.74 -8.96 -17.46
C GLN A 390 4.79 -10.07 -17.49
N VAL A 391 5.19 -10.48 -18.70
CA VAL A 391 6.35 -11.35 -18.93
C VAL A 391 7.46 -10.53 -19.55
N LYS A 392 8.66 -10.58 -18.99
CA LYS A 392 9.86 -9.97 -19.58
C LYS A 392 10.79 -11.08 -20.06
N PHE A 393 11.31 -10.94 -21.27
CA PHE A 393 12.29 -11.87 -21.82
C PHE A 393 13.69 -11.42 -21.43
N GLN A 394 14.44 -12.29 -20.76
CA GLN A 394 15.85 -12.06 -20.49
C GLN A 394 16.72 -12.92 -21.42
N ASN A 395 18.04 -12.79 -21.29
CA ASN A 395 18.98 -13.53 -22.12
C ASN A 395 18.89 -15.05 -21.89
N THR A 396 18.68 -15.48 -20.65
CA THR A 396 18.70 -16.90 -20.25
C THR A 396 17.41 -17.38 -19.57
N SER A 397 16.50 -16.47 -19.24
CA SER A 397 15.33 -16.75 -18.42
C SER A 397 14.11 -15.91 -18.82
N LEU A 398 12.94 -16.37 -18.38
CA LEU A 398 11.70 -15.62 -18.37
C LEU A 398 11.51 -14.97 -17.00
N GLY A 399 11.21 -13.68 -17.00
CA GLY A 399 10.80 -12.94 -15.82
C GLY A 399 9.28 -12.77 -15.76
N LEU A 400 8.69 -12.91 -14.58
CA LEU A 400 7.26 -12.72 -14.33
C LEU A 400 7.05 -11.55 -13.37
N TYR A 401 6.13 -10.66 -13.73
CA TYR A 401 5.82 -9.46 -12.98
C TYR A 401 4.31 -9.21 -12.91
N LEU A 402 3.88 -8.53 -11.86
CA LEU A 402 2.52 -8.03 -11.68
C LEU A 402 2.58 -6.50 -11.60
N ARG A 403 1.64 -5.86 -12.28
CA ARG A 403 1.53 -4.40 -12.33
C ARG A 403 0.17 -3.95 -11.80
N LEU A 404 0.19 -2.89 -11.00
CA LEU A 404 -1.01 -2.18 -10.52
C LEU A 404 -1.36 -1.05 -11.50
N LEU A 405 -2.64 -0.95 -11.83
CA LEU A 405 -3.19 0.06 -12.74
C LEU A 405 -4.26 0.88 -12.02
N GLU A 406 -4.52 2.09 -12.49
CA GLU A 406 -5.60 2.93 -11.96
C GLU A 406 -6.96 2.23 -12.19
N GLY A 407 -7.62 1.89 -11.09
CA GLY A 407 -8.92 1.24 -11.08
C GLY A 407 -10.05 2.18 -10.68
N ARG A 408 -11.26 1.90 -11.20
CA ARG A 408 -12.48 2.64 -10.84
C ARG A 408 -12.81 2.63 -9.33
N ASN A 409 -12.28 1.64 -8.60
CA ASN A 409 -12.54 1.41 -7.18
C ASN A 409 -11.42 1.97 -6.29
N ASP A 410 -10.38 2.62 -6.84
CA ASP A 410 -9.17 2.96 -6.10
C ASP A 410 -9.41 3.91 -4.91
N ALA A 411 -10.50 4.68 -4.94
CA ALA A 411 -10.90 5.56 -3.85
C ALA A 411 -11.36 4.81 -2.59
N SER A 412 -11.90 3.60 -2.72
CA SER A 412 -12.37 2.77 -1.60
C SER A 412 -11.39 1.67 -1.21
N LEU A 413 -10.28 1.53 -1.94
CA LEU A 413 -9.27 0.50 -1.72
C LEU A 413 -8.15 0.99 -0.79
N LYS A 414 -7.50 0.04 -0.13
CA LYS A 414 -6.42 0.30 0.81
C LYS A 414 -5.12 0.54 0.05
N TRP A 415 -4.33 1.52 0.49
CA TRP A 415 -3.04 1.84 -0.11
C TRP A 415 -1.98 2.14 0.95
N PRO A 416 -0.69 1.86 0.69
CA PRO A 416 -0.15 1.12 -0.48
C PRO A 416 -0.65 -0.34 -0.53
N PHE A 417 -0.59 -0.94 -1.71
CA PHE A 417 -1.03 -2.31 -1.96
C PHE A 417 -0.28 -3.29 -1.06
N ASP A 418 -1.01 -4.07 -0.28
CA ASP A 418 -0.50 -4.88 0.83
C ASP A 418 -0.79 -6.38 0.69
N ARG A 419 -1.33 -6.80 -0.46
CA ARG A 419 -1.73 -8.20 -0.69
C ARG A 419 -0.56 -9.01 -1.24
N ARG A 420 -0.26 -10.14 -0.58
CA ARG A 420 0.68 -11.14 -1.11
C ARG A 420 0.17 -11.68 -2.44
N PHE A 421 1.08 -11.96 -3.37
CA PHE A 421 0.73 -12.64 -4.62
C PHE A 421 1.78 -13.64 -5.08
N HIS A 422 1.33 -14.61 -5.87
CA HIS A 422 2.16 -15.59 -6.55
C HIS A 422 1.95 -15.55 -8.05
N LEU A 423 3.05 -15.63 -8.81
CA LEU A 423 3.04 -15.76 -10.26
C LEU A 423 3.65 -17.11 -10.65
N LEU A 424 2.96 -17.87 -11.49
CA LEU A 424 3.28 -19.26 -11.80
C LEU A 424 3.24 -19.51 -13.30
N ILE A 425 4.07 -20.42 -13.78
CA ILE A 425 3.95 -21.05 -15.10
C ILE A 425 3.31 -22.42 -14.89
N LEU A 426 2.14 -22.65 -15.45
CA LEU A 426 1.40 -23.91 -15.24
C LEU A 426 1.87 -24.98 -16.21
N ASP A 427 2.03 -26.22 -15.72
CA ASP A 427 2.00 -27.38 -16.60
C ASP A 427 0.53 -27.69 -16.99
N PRO A 428 0.18 -27.66 -18.29
CA PRO A 428 -1.18 -27.98 -18.74
C PRO A 428 -1.66 -29.41 -18.42
N ARG A 429 -0.79 -30.36 -18.05
CA ARG A 429 -1.14 -31.75 -17.72
C ARG A 429 -1.46 -31.98 -16.25
N GLU A 430 -0.61 -31.44 -15.38
CA GLU A 430 -0.66 -31.71 -13.94
C GLU A 430 -1.31 -30.57 -13.15
N GLY A 431 -1.43 -29.38 -13.75
CA GLY A 431 -1.92 -28.18 -13.06
C GLY A 431 -0.96 -27.65 -11.99
N VAL A 432 0.22 -28.27 -11.87
CA VAL A 432 1.30 -27.88 -10.97
C VAL A 432 1.97 -26.62 -11.51
N GLY A 433 2.18 -25.65 -10.63
CA GLY A 433 2.90 -24.42 -10.96
C GLY A 433 4.41 -24.63 -10.86
N HIS A 434 5.14 -24.21 -11.88
CA HIS A 434 6.60 -24.15 -11.93
C HIS A 434 7.08 -22.70 -12.04
N GLY A 435 8.29 -22.42 -11.53
CA GLY A 435 8.88 -21.07 -11.58
C GLY A 435 8.09 -20.05 -10.74
N ALA A 436 7.70 -20.44 -9.53
CA ALA A 436 6.88 -19.63 -8.65
C ALA A 436 7.60 -18.38 -8.18
N VAL A 437 7.10 -17.21 -8.57
CA VAL A 437 7.52 -15.92 -8.03
C VAL A 437 6.56 -15.53 -6.93
N SER A 438 7.03 -15.56 -5.68
CA SER A 438 6.28 -15.12 -4.52
C SER A 438 6.73 -13.73 -4.11
N VAL A 439 5.77 -12.80 -4.01
CA VAL A 439 6.03 -11.44 -3.56
C VAL A 439 5.09 -11.11 -2.41
N ASP A 440 5.68 -10.66 -1.30
CA ASP A 440 4.96 -10.12 -0.16
C ASP A 440 5.28 -8.63 -0.03
N PRO A 441 4.35 -7.72 -0.37
CA PRO A 441 4.56 -6.27 -0.27
C PRO A 441 4.90 -5.78 1.14
N MET A 442 4.60 -6.58 2.18
CA MET A 442 4.88 -6.23 3.57
C MET A 442 6.28 -6.67 4.04
N ASP A 443 7.04 -7.43 3.24
CA ASP A 443 8.45 -7.73 3.56
C ASP A 443 9.30 -6.47 3.34
N PRO A 444 9.97 -5.94 4.38
CA PRO A 444 10.78 -4.72 4.26
C PRO A 444 11.90 -4.82 3.21
N ARG A 445 12.40 -6.04 2.90
CA ARG A 445 13.39 -6.26 1.84
C ARG A 445 12.81 -6.07 0.43
N VAL A 446 11.54 -6.45 0.24
CA VAL A 446 10.83 -6.30 -1.04
C VAL A 446 10.47 -4.83 -1.28
N GLY A 447 9.99 -4.13 -0.26
CA GLY A 447 9.57 -2.73 -0.35
C GLY A 447 10.72 -1.73 -0.52
N GLN A 448 11.92 -2.04 -0.02
CA GLN A 448 13.08 -1.13 -0.05
C GLN A 448 14.06 -1.37 -1.21
N GLU A 449 14.22 -2.62 -1.69
CA GLU A 449 15.28 -2.96 -2.67
C GLU A 449 14.77 -3.47 -4.02
N ALA A 450 13.69 -4.26 -4.09
CA ALA A 450 13.27 -4.95 -5.32
C ALA A 450 12.11 -4.29 -6.08
N CYS A 451 11.17 -3.66 -5.37
CA CYS A 451 9.93 -3.11 -5.93
C CYS A 451 9.58 -1.75 -5.36
N SER A 452 10.59 -0.89 -5.20
CA SER A 452 10.40 0.46 -4.67
C SER A 452 9.40 1.22 -5.57
N ALA A 453 8.37 1.78 -4.93
CA ALA A 453 7.27 2.49 -5.56
C ALA A 453 6.24 1.70 -6.42
N SER A 454 6.38 0.38 -6.60
CA SER A 454 5.41 -0.41 -7.39
C SER A 454 4.02 -0.52 -6.74
N PHE A 455 3.93 -0.36 -5.41
CA PHE A 455 2.72 -0.63 -4.62
C PHE A 455 1.93 0.62 -4.21
N TRP A 456 2.35 1.82 -4.63
CA TRP A 456 1.58 3.03 -4.32
C TRP A 456 0.25 3.07 -5.05
N ARG A 457 -0.66 3.95 -4.61
CA ARG A 457 -1.88 4.22 -5.36
C ARG A 457 -1.53 4.70 -6.78
N PRO A 458 -1.99 4.02 -7.84
CA PRO A 458 -1.74 4.44 -9.21
C PRO A 458 -2.42 5.78 -9.48
N LEU A 459 -1.66 6.72 -10.04
CA LEU A 459 -2.18 7.95 -10.65
C LEU A 459 -2.21 7.86 -12.19
N ALA A 460 -1.64 6.77 -12.73
CA ALA A 460 -1.70 6.34 -14.13
C ALA A 460 -1.23 4.88 -14.25
N GLN A 461 0.09 4.64 -14.11
CA GLN A 461 0.70 3.32 -14.18
C GLN A 461 1.86 3.20 -13.19
N ASN A 462 1.90 2.10 -12.43
CA ASN A 462 3.03 1.78 -11.57
C ASN A 462 4.06 0.90 -12.27
N ASP A 463 5.28 0.89 -11.74
CA ASP A 463 6.27 -0.12 -12.10
C ASP A 463 5.78 -1.53 -11.74
N ALA A 464 6.15 -2.51 -12.56
CA ALA A 464 5.76 -3.89 -12.36
C ALA A 464 6.72 -4.56 -11.37
N CYS A 465 6.17 -5.27 -10.39
CA CYS A 465 6.93 -5.98 -9.36
C CYS A 465 6.89 -7.49 -9.57
N GLY A 466 8.03 -8.16 -9.38
CA GLY A 466 8.17 -9.59 -9.62
C GLY A 466 9.62 -10.04 -9.65
N SER A 467 9.92 -11.09 -10.41
CA SER A 467 11.27 -11.64 -10.51
C SER A 467 11.73 -11.70 -11.97
N ALA A 468 12.99 -11.30 -12.16
CA ALA A 468 13.75 -11.41 -13.39
C ALA A 468 13.97 -12.87 -13.84
N ASN A 469 14.11 -13.78 -12.88
CA ASN A 469 14.55 -15.15 -13.10
C ASN A 469 13.48 -16.14 -12.60
N ALA A 470 12.28 -16.08 -13.17
CA ALA A 470 11.19 -16.98 -12.78
C ALA A 470 11.43 -18.42 -13.29
N LEU A 471 11.88 -18.56 -14.54
CA LEU A 471 12.18 -19.86 -15.14
C LEU A 471 13.24 -19.74 -16.24
N SER A 472 14.22 -20.64 -16.31
CA SER A 472 15.18 -20.65 -17.42
C SER A 472 14.56 -21.20 -18.71
N TYR A 473 15.13 -20.83 -19.86
CA TYR A 473 14.68 -21.39 -21.14
C TYR A 473 14.88 -22.90 -21.21
N ASP A 474 15.97 -23.43 -20.64
CA ASP A 474 16.23 -24.88 -20.61
C ASP A 474 15.13 -25.62 -19.85
N GLN A 475 14.78 -25.12 -18.66
CA GLN A 475 13.69 -25.69 -17.85
C GLN A 475 12.33 -25.61 -18.54
N LEU A 476 12.09 -24.57 -19.35
CA LEU A 476 10.84 -24.43 -20.13
C LEU A 476 10.67 -25.57 -21.14
N TYR A 477 11.75 -25.99 -21.80
CA TYR A 477 11.75 -27.08 -22.77
C TYR A 477 11.83 -28.46 -22.10
N GLU A 478 12.71 -28.64 -21.11
CA GLU A 478 12.89 -29.91 -20.38
C GLU A 478 11.59 -30.37 -19.71
N LYS A 479 10.91 -29.45 -19.02
CA LYS A 479 9.63 -29.72 -18.34
C LYS A 479 8.45 -29.72 -19.31
N LYS A 480 8.67 -29.52 -20.61
CA LYS A 480 7.65 -29.54 -21.68
C LYS A 480 6.46 -28.64 -21.38
N LEU A 481 6.71 -27.44 -20.86
CA LEU A 481 5.68 -26.47 -20.46
C LEU A 481 5.03 -25.77 -21.66
N ILE A 482 5.68 -25.79 -22.83
CA ILE A 482 5.09 -25.33 -24.09
C ILE A 482 4.23 -26.45 -24.68
N ARG A 483 2.93 -26.17 -24.90
CA ARG A 483 1.98 -27.10 -25.53
C ARG A 483 1.15 -26.40 -26.59
N TYR A 484 1.04 -27.02 -27.76
CA TYR A 484 0.35 -26.43 -28.92
C TYR A 484 0.84 -25.01 -29.23
N GLY A 485 2.15 -24.79 -29.08
CA GLY A 485 2.79 -23.49 -29.25
C GLY A 485 2.41 -22.43 -28.21
N ALA A 486 1.81 -22.80 -27.07
CA ALA A 486 1.37 -21.86 -26.04
C ALA A 486 1.92 -22.23 -24.64
N ILE A 487 2.02 -21.22 -23.78
CA ILE A 487 2.23 -21.39 -22.32
C ILE A 487 1.01 -20.87 -21.55
N LEU A 488 0.81 -21.41 -20.35
CA LEU A 488 -0.18 -20.96 -19.40
C LEU A 488 0.50 -20.32 -18.20
N LEU A 489 0.07 -19.12 -17.87
CA LEU A 489 0.56 -18.34 -16.74
C LEU A 489 -0.58 -18.14 -15.76
N LYS A 490 -0.28 -18.09 -14.47
CA LYS A 490 -1.28 -17.90 -13.43
C LYS A 490 -0.81 -16.87 -12.42
N ALA A 491 -1.67 -15.91 -12.11
CA ALA A 491 -1.53 -15.01 -10.98
C ALA A 491 -2.50 -15.44 -9.87
N ILE A 492 -2.01 -15.46 -8.63
CA ILE A 492 -2.79 -15.75 -7.42
C ILE A 492 -2.61 -14.56 -6.49
N ILE A 493 -3.68 -13.85 -6.17
CA ILE A 493 -3.66 -12.70 -5.26
C ILE A 493 -4.39 -13.10 -3.99
N TYR A 494 -3.73 -13.01 -2.84
CA TYR A 494 -4.32 -13.35 -1.55
C TYR A 494 -5.16 -12.18 -1.05
N LEU A 495 -6.48 -12.38 -0.96
CA LEU A 495 -7.44 -11.35 -0.59
C LEU A 495 -7.71 -11.36 0.91
N GLU A 496 -8.60 -12.24 1.36
CA GLU A 496 -9.15 -12.27 2.72
C GLU A 496 -9.16 -13.70 3.25
N GLU A 497 -9.24 -13.92 4.55
CA GLU A 497 -9.35 -15.28 5.12
C GLU A 497 -10.83 -15.74 5.03
N VAL A 498 -11.15 -16.90 4.41
CA VAL A 498 -12.55 -17.28 4.06
C VAL A 498 -13.24 -18.16 5.10
N LEU A 499 -12.48 -18.87 5.92
CA LEU A 499 -13.04 -19.68 6.99
C LEU A 499 -13.15 -18.83 8.25
N PRO A 500 -14.15 -19.07 9.13
CA PRO A 500 -14.23 -18.35 10.40
C PRO A 500 -12.86 -18.48 11.08
N PRO A 501 -12.38 -17.42 11.73
CA PRO A 501 -11.07 -17.48 12.34
C PRO A 501 -10.95 -18.75 13.17
N ARG A 502 -9.80 -19.43 13.13
CA ARG A 502 -9.55 -20.48 14.13
C ARG A 502 -9.81 -19.82 15.48
N PHE A 503 -10.80 -20.30 16.21
CA PHE A 503 -11.05 -19.83 17.56
C PHE A 503 -10.24 -20.72 18.48
N ALA A 504 -9.61 -20.11 19.47
CA ALA A 504 -9.16 -20.87 20.62
C ALA A 504 -10.37 -21.60 21.23
N THR A 505 -10.16 -22.83 21.67
CA THR A 505 -11.17 -23.61 22.37
C THR A 505 -11.46 -22.92 23.70
N LEU A 506 -12.68 -22.43 23.86
CA LEU A 506 -13.13 -21.85 25.13
C LEU A 506 -13.40 -22.98 26.12
N THR A 507 -12.66 -22.97 27.23
CA THR A 507 -12.87 -23.86 28.36
C THR A 507 -13.42 -23.07 29.53
N PHE A 508 -14.55 -23.52 30.07
CA PHE A 508 -15.17 -22.94 31.25
C PHE A 508 -14.73 -23.78 32.45
N GLN A 509 -14.00 -23.16 33.38
CA GLN A 509 -13.75 -23.72 34.70
C GLN A 509 -14.62 -23.00 35.72
N GLU A 510 -14.82 -23.60 36.89
CA GLU A 510 -15.73 -23.09 37.93
C GLU A 510 -15.56 -21.59 38.23
N ASN A 511 -14.33 -21.07 38.11
CA ASN A 511 -14.00 -19.69 38.48
C ASN A 511 -13.45 -18.83 37.32
N TYR A 512 -13.17 -19.38 36.15
CA TYR A 512 -12.62 -18.59 35.03
C TYR A 512 -12.91 -19.17 33.65
N MET A 513 -13.02 -18.26 32.68
CA MET A 513 -13.04 -18.58 31.26
C MET A 513 -11.61 -18.53 30.73
N SER A 514 -11.17 -19.58 30.05
CA SER A 514 -9.91 -19.56 29.31
C SER A 514 -10.06 -19.99 27.86
N ALA A 515 -9.29 -19.34 27.00
CA ALA A 515 -9.17 -19.63 25.59
C ALA A 515 -7.88 -20.44 25.37
N ARG A 516 -8.01 -21.69 24.91
CA ARG A 516 -6.86 -22.59 24.65
C ARG A 516 -6.66 -22.83 23.15
N PHE A 517 -5.45 -22.62 22.66
CA PHE A 517 -5.05 -22.96 21.29
C PHE A 517 -3.88 -23.95 21.32
N GLU A 518 -3.94 -24.98 20.48
CA GLU A 518 -2.90 -26.01 20.35
C GLU A 518 -2.30 -26.03 18.95
N TRP A 519 -0.98 -26.16 18.88
CA TRP A 519 -0.19 -26.18 17.67
C TRP A 519 0.77 -27.38 17.67
N LEU A 520 0.63 -28.26 16.69
CA LEU A 520 1.53 -29.39 16.48
C LEU A 520 2.65 -28.98 15.51
N VAL A 521 3.90 -29.13 15.95
CA VAL A 521 5.07 -28.91 15.09
C VAL A 521 5.68 -30.26 14.73
N PRO A 522 5.54 -30.71 13.47
CA PRO A 522 6.15 -31.94 13.01
C PRO A 522 7.66 -31.76 12.84
N ASP A 523 8.41 -32.83 13.12
CA ASP A 523 9.85 -32.94 12.86
C ASP A 523 10.66 -31.70 13.30
N LEU A 524 10.48 -31.30 14.56
CA LEU A 524 11.22 -30.20 15.17
C LEU A 524 12.76 -30.36 15.08
N PRO A 525 13.35 -31.57 15.15
CA PRO A 525 14.80 -31.76 14.97
C PRO A 525 15.31 -31.24 13.62
N SER A 526 14.64 -31.53 12.50
CA SER A 526 15.08 -31.01 11.19
C SER A 526 14.97 -29.49 11.10
N LYS A 527 13.98 -28.90 11.77
CA LYS A 527 13.81 -27.44 11.87
C LYS A 527 14.93 -26.76 12.67
N ILE A 528 15.44 -27.43 13.70
CA ILE A 528 16.61 -26.96 14.44
C ILE A 528 17.85 -26.99 13.53
N SER A 529 18.05 -28.04 12.74
CA SER A 529 19.15 -28.12 11.76
C SER A 529 19.05 -27.03 10.70
N GLN A 530 17.88 -26.82 10.10
CA GLN A 530 17.62 -25.76 9.10
C GLN A 530 17.90 -24.36 9.66
N PHE A 531 17.60 -24.12 10.95
CA PHE A 531 17.92 -22.86 11.62
C PHE A 531 19.44 -22.65 11.75
N ARG A 532 20.19 -23.69 12.14
CA ARG A 532 21.66 -23.62 12.26
C ARG A 532 22.36 -23.39 10.91
N GLU A 533 21.77 -23.87 9.83
CA GLU A 533 22.22 -23.63 8.46
C GLU A 533 21.81 -22.25 7.91
N GLY A 534 21.06 -21.44 8.67
CA GLY A 534 20.60 -20.11 8.27
C GLY A 534 19.43 -20.12 7.28
N GLN A 535 18.84 -21.28 7.00
CA GLN A 535 17.70 -21.43 6.08
C GLN A 535 16.35 -21.07 6.72
N LEU A 536 16.27 -21.07 8.05
CA LEU A 536 15.05 -20.82 8.81
C LEU A 536 15.34 -19.88 9.98
N ALA A 537 14.53 -18.85 10.21
CA ALA A 537 14.71 -17.92 11.34
C ALA A 537 13.73 -18.17 12.50
N PHE A 538 12.48 -18.47 12.19
CA PHE A 538 11.44 -18.82 13.17
C PHE A 538 10.30 -19.55 12.45
N LEU A 539 9.39 -20.12 13.23
CA LEU A 539 8.18 -20.78 12.77
C LEU A 539 6.98 -20.07 13.40
N ASP A 540 5.94 -19.84 12.61
CA ASP A 540 4.73 -19.18 13.03
C ASP A 540 3.54 -20.15 12.94
N SER A 541 2.68 -20.16 13.95
CA SER A 541 1.40 -20.89 13.89
C SER A 541 0.39 -20.14 13.02
N ASP A 542 -0.72 -20.81 12.72
CA ASP A 542 -1.90 -20.13 12.21
C ASP A 542 -2.36 -19.05 13.19
N LYS A 543 -2.96 -17.98 12.66
CA LYS A 543 -3.61 -16.95 13.45
C LYS A 543 -4.94 -17.47 13.99
N PHE A 544 -5.28 -17.08 15.20
CA PHE A 544 -6.52 -17.49 15.85
C PHE A 544 -7.09 -16.35 16.71
N TYR A 545 -8.40 -16.34 16.89
CA TYR A 545 -9.07 -15.42 17.81
C TYR A 545 -9.29 -16.11 19.15
N LEU A 546 -9.14 -15.36 20.24
CA LEU A 546 -9.36 -15.91 21.58
C LEU A 546 -10.83 -16.23 21.87
N SER A 547 -11.74 -15.43 21.33
CA SER A 547 -13.19 -15.57 21.51
C SER A 547 -13.91 -14.93 20.32
N ASN A 548 -15.23 -15.07 20.26
CA ASN A 548 -16.06 -14.23 19.40
C ASN A 548 -15.79 -12.75 19.76
N ASN A 549 -15.56 -11.94 18.73
CA ASN A 549 -15.20 -10.53 18.85
C ASN A 549 -13.96 -10.25 19.74
N GLY A 550 -13.06 -11.23 19.90
CA GLY A 550 -11.91 -11.14 20.81
C GLY A 550 -10.60 -10.71 20.15
N TYR A 551 -9.49 -10.77 20.90
CA TYR A 551 -8.15 -10.48 20.38
C TYR A 551 -7.70 -11.55 19.38
N ARG A 552 -6.97 -11.13 18.33
CA ARG A 552 -6.33 -12.05 17.36
C ARG A 552 -4.86 -12.28 17.72
N MET A 553 -4.45 -13.54 17.79
CA MET A 553 -3.12 -13.96 18.22
C MET A 553 -2.52 -15.01 17.29
N MET A 554 -1.23 -15.25 17.44
CA MET A 554 -0.50 -16.39 16.87
C MET A 554 0.66 -16.78 17.80
N LEU A 555 1.20 -17.98 17.63
CA LEU A 555 2.41 -18.44 18.30
C LEU A 555 3.60 -18.33 17.36
N ARG A 556 4.75 -17.92 17.91
CA ARG A 556 6.05 -17.88 17.24
C ARG A 556 7.04 -18.76 17.99
N LEU A 557 7.62 -19.72 17.29
CA LEU A 557 8.63 -20.62 17.80
C LEU A 557 9.98 -20.29 17.18
N TYR A 558 10.98 -20.14 18.05
CA TYR A 558 12.38 -20.01 17.66
C TYR A 558 13.07 -21.34 17.93
N PRO A 559 13.55 -22.05 16.91
CA PRO A 559 14.23 -23.34 17.10
C PRO A 559 15.44 -23.23 18.05
N GLU A 560 16.13 -22.10 18.04
CA GLU A 560 17.19 -21.80 19.00
C GLU A 560 17.21 -20.29 19.34
N LYS A 561 16.54 -19.89 20.43
CA LYS A 561 16.54 -18.49 20.91
C LYS A 561 17.64 -18.24 21.93
N ALA A 562 17.72 -19.13 22.91
CA ALA A 562 18.86 -19.28 23.80
C ALA A 562 19.63 -20.53 23.40
N ARG A 563 20.96 -20.55 23.61
CA ARG A 563 21.82 -21.67 23.19
C ARG A 563 21.28 -22.99 23.74
N GLY A 564 20.96 -23.93 22.87
CA GLY A 564 20.43 -25.24 23.24
C GLY A 564 18.97 -25.24 23.74
N PHE A 565 18.20 -24.17 23.55
CA PHE A 565 16.79 -24.11 23.93
C PHE A 565 15.89 -23.61 22.79
N VAL A 566 14.74 -24.27 22.64
CA VAL A 566 13.62 -23.79 21.83
C VAL A 566 12.89 -22.70 22.61
N GLY A 567 12.65 -21.56 21.98
CA GLY A 567 11.85 -20.46 22.54
C GLY A 567 10.44 -20.44 21.97
N LEU A 568 9.44 -20.11 22.79
CA LEU A 568 8.04 -20.00 22.39
C LEU A 568 7.46 -18.64 22.82
N TYR A 569 6.81 -17.96 21.89
CA TYR A 569 6.31 -16.60 22.07
C TYR A 569 4.87 -16.45 21.58
N ALA A 570 4.10 -15.65 22.29
CA ALA A 570 2.80 -15.16 21.86
C ALA A 570 2.97 -13.83 21.11
N VAL A 571 2.25 -13.69 20.00
CA VAL A 571 2.25 -12.49 19.17
C VAL A 571 0.81 -12.01 19.00
N LEU A 572 0.55 -10.76 19.37
CA LEU A 572 -0.72 -10.09 19.07
C LEU A 572 -0.69 -9.62 17.60
N THR A 573 -1.77 -9.89 16.87
CA THR A 573 -1.88 -9.51 15.46
C THR A 573 -3.12 -8.65 15.26
N ARG A 574 -3.10 -7.80 14.23
CA ARG A 574 -4.25 -6.94 13.92
C ARG A 574 -5.51 -7.77 13.69
N GLY A 575 -6.54 -7.58 14.51
CA GLY A 575 -7.86 -8.21 14.42
C GLY A 575 -8.92 -7.26 13.86
N ALA A 576 -10.05 -7.82 13.44
CA ALA A 576 -11.20 -7.06 12.96
C ALA A 576 -11.89 -6.24 14.07
N TYR A 577 -11.75 -6.69 15.33
CA TYR A 577 -12.42 -6.11 16.50
C TYR A 577 -11.52 -5.20 17.34
N ASP A 578 -10.29 -4.93 16.89
CA ASP A 578 -9.28 -4.19 17.67
C ASP A 578 -9.72 -2.77 18.08
N ALA A 579 -10.67 -2.17 17.34
CA ALA A 579 -11.23 -0.86 17.64
C ALA A 579 -12.16 -0.86 18.87
N GLU A 580 -12.77 -2.00 19.19
CA GLU A 580 -13.73 -2.18 20.28
C GLU A 580 -13.10 -2.82 21.52
N LEU A 581 -11.92 -3.41 21.37
CA LEU A 581 -11.20 -4.11 22.43
C LEU A 581 -10.40 -3.17 23.34
N ARG A 582 -10.16 -3.61 24.58
CA ARG A 582 -9.37 -2.87 25.56
C ARG A 582 -7.87 -3.02 25.28
N TRP A 583 -7.15 -1.91 25.30
CA TRP A 583 -5.70 -1.89 25.11
C TRP A 583 -5.01 -1.09 26.22
N PRO A 584 -3.77 -1.45 26.62
CA PRO A 584 -2.99 -2.64 26.23
C PRO A 584 -3.65 -3.97 26.61
N PHE A 585 -3.23 -5.06 25.97
CA PHE A 585 -3.77 -6.41 26.16
C PHE A 585 -3.78 -6.80 27.65
N PRO A 586 -4.95 -7.05 28.27
CA PRO A 586 -5.07 -7.12 29.72
C PRO A 586 -4.94 -8.54 30.29
N HIS A 587 -4.98 -9.57 29.46
CA HIS A 587 -5.12 -10.94 29.93
C HIS A 587 -3.76 -11.60 30.22
N ALA A 588 -3.69 -12.32 31.35
CA ALA A 588 -2.60 -13.25 31.58
C ALA A 588 -2.74 -14.48 30.67
N TYR A 589 -1.63 -15.10 30.31
CA TYR A 589 -1.65 -16.33 29.52
C TYR A 589 -0.55 -17.27 29.94
N SER A 590 -0.69 -18.53 29.56
CA SER A 590 0.28 -19.58 29.82
C SER A 590 0.66 -20.30 28.55
N LEU A 591 1.97 -20.39 28.32
CA LEU A 591 2.60 -21.14 27.25
C LEU A 591 2.96 -22.54 27.75
N GLU A 592 2.71 -23.54 26.92
CA GLU A 592 2.89 -24.94 27.26
C GLU A 592 3.62 -25.68 26.13
N ALA A 593 4.55 -26.55 26.50
CA ALA A 593 5.21 -27.47 25.59
C ALA A 593 5.04 -28.90 26.10
N SER A 594 4.37 -29.71 25.30
CA SER A 594 4.06 -31.11 25.58
C SER A 594 4.88 -32.01 24.66
N VAL A 595 5.66 -32.89 25.26
CA VAL A 595 6.39 -33.98 24.60
C VAL A 595 5.75 -35.29 25.08
N GLU A 596 5.47 -36.19 24.14
CA GLU A 596 4.82 -37.46 24.44
C GLU A 596 5.59 -38.25 25.51
N GLY A 597 4.87 -38.72 26.54
CA GLY A 597 5.45 -39.47 27.66
C GLY A 597 6.13 -38.63 28.75
N ARG A 598 6.01 -37.29 28.74
CA ARG A 598 6.53 -36.39 29.79
C ARG A 598 5.46 -35.39 30.27
N PRO A 599 5.55 -34.88 31.51
CA PRO A 599 4.66 -33.82 31.97
C PRO A 599 4.87 -32.53 31.12
N PRO A 600 3.80 -31.78 30.83
CA PRO A 600 3.91 -30.57 30.03
C PRO A 600 4.71 -29.49 30.77
N LEU A 601 5.69 -28.89 30.10
CA LEU A 601 6.37 -27.70 30.61
C LEU A 601 5.47 -26.49 30.42
N ARG A 602 5.20 -25.76 31.51
CA ARG A 602 4.27 -24.63 31.50
C ARG A 602 4.95 -23.37 32.04
N ARG A 603 4.81 -22.27 31.30
CA ARG A 603 5.26 -20.92 31.69
C ARG A 603 4.08 -19.97 31.66
N THR A 604 3.93 -19.15 32.68
CA THR A 604 2.83 -18.18 32.78
C THR A 604 3.38 -16.78 32.68
N THR A 605 2.77 -15.96 31.84
CA THR A 605 3.17 -14.59 31.57
C THR A 605 2.01 -13.66 31.89
N ARG A 606 2.32 -12.55 32.58
CA ARG A 606 1.36 -11.49 32.92
C ARG A 606 1.79 -10.19 32.22
N PRO A 607 0.86 -9.45 31.59
CA PRO A 607 1.17 -8.11 31.08
C PRO A 607 1.78 -7.22 32.18
N GLY A 608 2.86 -6.50 31.87
CA GLY A 608 3.57 -5.64 32.82
C GLY A 608 4.70 -6.29 33.63
N HIS A 609 4.90 -7.60 33.55
CA HIS A 609 6.04 -8.30 34.17
C HIS A 609 6.89 -9.03 33.14
N GLY A 610 8.19 -8.70 33.08
CA GLY A 610 9.21 -9.44 32.32
C GLY A 610 9.22 -9.23 30.80
N CYS A 611 8.16 -8.67 30.21
CA CYS A 611 8.07 -8.39 28.77
C CYS A 611 7.96 -6.90 28.45
N PRO A 612 8.44 -6.46 27.27
CA PRO A 612 8.36 -5.06 26.87
C PRO A 612 6.89 -4.68 26.60
N ASN A 613 6.48 -3.51 27.11
CA ASN A 613 5.08 -3.03 27.02
C ASN A 613 4.55 -2.95 25.58
N VAL A 614 5.42 -2.70 24.60
CA VAL A 614 5.06 -2.64 23.18
C VAL A 614 4.49 -3.96 22.65
N ALA A 615 4.86 -5.11 23.22
CA ALA A 615 4.33 -6.42 22.83
C ALA A 615 2.85 -6.60 23.21
N PHE A 616 2.30 -5.74 24.06
CA PHE A 616 0.91 -5.75 24.51
C PHE A 616 0.09 -4.59 23.95
N GLN A 617 0.68 -3.71 23.15
CA GLN A 617 -0.06 -2.59 22.54
C GLN A 617 -0.92 -3.05 21.37
N ARG A 618 -1.86 -2.21 20.96
CA ARG A 618 -2.74 -2.48 19.81
C ARG A 618 -1.89 -2.62 18.55
N PRO A 619 -1.96 -3.75 17.82
CA PRO A 619 -1.22 -3.93 16.58
C PRO A 619 -1.67 -2.93 15.53
N ASP A 620 -0.73 -2.14 15.00
CA ASP A 620 -0.94 -1.22 13.88
C ASP A 620 -0.71 -1.92 12.52
N ARG A 621 0.09 -2.98 12.51
CA ARG A 621 0.47 -3.81 11.34
C ARG A 621 -0.03 -5.25 11.45
N GLU A 622 -0.14 -5.96 10.33
CA GLU A 622 -0.56 -7.37 10.32
C GLU A 622 0.45 -8.33 10.97
N LEU A 623 1.74 -8.02 10.84
CA LEU A 623 2.82 -8.72 11.52
C LEU A 623 3.38 -7.78 12.61
N SER A 624 3.19 -8.16 13.87
CA SER A 624 3.85 -7.46 14.98
C SER A 624 5.32 -7.88 15.02
N GLU A 625 6.22 -6.89 15.04
CA GLU A 625 7.65 -7.09 15.28
C GLU A 625 7.92 -7.57 16.72
N TRP A 626 6.99 -7.27 17.63
CA TRP A 626 7.13 -7.50 19.05
C TRP A 626 6.31 -8.71 19.50
N SER A 627 6.95 -9.56 20.30
CA SER A 627 6.39 -10.79 20.84
C SER A 627 6.83 -10.96 22.30
N CYS A 628 6.06 -11.69 23.07
CA CYS A 628 6.33 -11.94 24.49
C CYS A 628 6.20 -13.44 24.79
N GLY A 629 7.14 -13.99 25.56
CA GLY A 629 7.22 -15.43 25.78
C GLY A 629 8.50 -15.84 26.48
N GLU A 630 8.86 -17.11 26.35
CA GLU A 630 9.99 -17.73 27.03
C GLU A 630 11.05 -18.19 26.03
N GLY A 631 12.29 -17.75 26.24
CA GLY A 631 13.45 -18.13 25.42
C GLY A 631 14.01 -19.51 25.79
N HIS A 632 13.82 -19.94 27.04
CA HIS A 632 14.22 -21.24 27.57
C HIS A 632 13.01 -22.16 27.76
N MET A 633 12.16 -22.30 26.72
CA MET A 633 10.91 -23.03 26.85
C MET A 633 11.15 -24.54 26.97
N VAL A 634 11.94 -25.12 26.05
CA VAL A 634 12.31 -26.54 26.07
C VAL A 634 13.77 -26.70 25.67
N ALA A 635 14.56 -27.45 26.45
CA ALA A 635 15.94 -27.78 26.12
C ALA A 635 16.02 -28.75 24.92
N HIS A 636 17.00 -28.58 24.05
CA HIS A 636 17.29 -29.50 22.94
C HIS A 636 17.56 -30.92 23.47
N GLU A 637 18.23 -31.07 24.60
CA GLU A 637 18.48 -32.36 25.24
C GLU A 637 17.19 -33.08 25.64
N THR A 638 16.14 -32.33 26.03
CA THR A 638 14.83 -32.91 26.35
C THR A 638 14.11 -33.42 25.10
N LEU A 639 14.41 -32.83 23.93
CA LEU A 639 13.84 -33.19 22.63
C LEU A 639 14.63 -34.29 21.91
N LEU A 640 15.95 -34.33 22.11
CA LEU A 640 16.93 -35.19 21.42
C LEU A 640 17.53 -36.25 22.34
N GLY A 641 17.01 -36.43 23.55
CA GLY A 641 17.51 -37.38 24.54
C GLY A 641 17.44 -38.84 24.04
N PRO A 642 18.23 -39.75 24.63
CA PRO A 642 18.41 -41.11 24.12
C PRO A 642 17.06 -41.87 24.05
N GLU A 643 16.85 -42.53 22.91
CA GLU A 643 15.67 -43.30 22.55
C GLU A 643 15.25 -44.27 23.67
N ARG A 644 13.94 -44.32 23.97
CA ARG A 644 13.37 -45.53 24.58
C ARG A 644 13.32 -46.59 23.49
N GLN A 645 13.92 -47.75 23.76
CA GLN A 645 14.06 -48.88 22.84
C GLN A 645 12.76 -49.56 22.38
N ASP A 646 11.57 -49.09 22.79
CA ASP A 646 10.30 -49.67 22.34
C ASP A 646 9.23 -48.59 22.15
N GLY A 647 9.09 -48.08 20.92
CA GLY A 647 7.99 -47.21 20.50
C GLY A 647 8.27 -46.45 19.20
N PRO A 648 7.26 -46.21 18.33
CA PRO A 648 7.45 -45.43 17.11
C PRO A 648 7.89 -43.99 17.43
N LEU A 649 8.73 -43.41 16.57
CA LEU A 649 9.27 -42.05 16.69
C LEU A 649 8.17 -41.01 17.05
N PRO A 650 8.46 -40.03 17.92
CA PRO A 650 7.45 -39.06 18.36
C PRO A 650 6.89 -38.27 17.17
N LEU A 651 5.56 -38.27 17.05
CA LEU A 651 4.77 -37.67 15.96
C LEU A 651 4.82 -36.12 15.86
N GLY A 652 5.76 -35.47 16.55
CA GLY A 652 5.89 -34.01 16.64
C GLY A 652 5.75 -33.49 18.07
N VAL A 653 6.16 -32.24 18.29
CA VAL A 653 6.06 -31.56 19.60
C VAL A 653 4.81 -30.69 19.61
N ARG A 654 3.99 -30.77 20.66
CA ARG A 654 2.78 -29.96 20.78
C ARG A 654 3.05 -28.74 21.65
N PHE A 655 2.80 -27.58 21.09
CA PHE A 655 2.81 -26.31 21.83
C PHE A 655 1.38 -25.84 22.04
N ALA A 656 1.10 -25.21 23.17
CA ALA A 656 -0.20 -24.65 23.44
C ALA A 656 -0.10 -23.30 24.15
N ILE A 657 -1.14 -22.49 23.99
CA ILE A 657 -1.34 -21.26 24.77
C ILE A 657 -2.73 -21.29 25.38
N THR A 658 -2.80 -20.93 26.66
CA THR A 658 -4.05 -20.78 27.41
C THR A 658 -4.13 -19.34 27.92
N VAL A 659 -5.06 -18.56 27.38
CA VAL A 659 -5.30 -17.17 27.80
C VAL A 659 -6.48 -17.11 28.77
N PHE A 660 -6.32 -16.41 29.88
CA PHE A 660 -7.34 -16.27 30.92
C PHE A 660 -8.18 -15.01 30.65
N LEU A 661 -9.37 -15.19 30.06
CA LEU A 661 -10.20 -14.10 29.53
C LEU A 661 -10.98 -13.36 30.63
N GLN A 662 -11.57 -14.08 31.58
CA GLN A 662 -12.35 -13.46 32.66
C GLN A 662 -12.45 -14.43 33.84
N GLU A 663 -12.19 -13.96 35.05
CA GLU A 663 -12.67 -14.65 36.25
C GLU A 663 -14.20 -14.52 36.24
N LEU A 664 -14.90 -15.60 35.91
CA LEU A 664 -16.35 -15.55 35.66
C LEU A 664 -17.13 -15.20 36.94
N LEU A 665 -16.54 -15.49 38.10
CA LEU A 665 -16.90 -14.98 39.42
C LEU A 665 -15.62 -14.99 40.24
N SER A 666 -15.01 -13.84 40.52
CA SER A 666 -14.01 -13.80 41.58
C SER A 666 -14.70 -14.26 42.86
N PRO A 667 -14.14 -15.22 43.62
CA PRO A 667 -14.79 -15.76 44.80
C PRO A 667 -15.23 -14.63 45.74
N VAL A 668 -16.48 -14.66 46.18
CA VAL A 668 -16.97 -13.74 47.22
C VAL A 668 -16.90 -14.46 48.55
N ALA A 669 -16.34 -13.81 49.56
CA ALA A 669 -16.30 -14.33 50.92
C ALA A 669 -17.73 -14.55 51.43
N SER A 670 -17.95 -15.69 52.09
CA SER A 670 -19.25 -15.99 52.70
C SER A 670 -19.47 -15.10 53.93
N LEU A 671 -20.50 -14.26 53.88
CA LEU A 671 -20.90 -13.43 55.02
C LEU A 671 -21.65 -14.30 56.04
N ARG A 672 -21.19 -14.30 57.30
CA ARG A 672 -21.84 -14.98 58.42
C ARG A 672 -21.92 -14.06 59.63
N LEU A 673 -23.01 -14.17 60.37
CA LEU A 673 -23.12 -13.50 61.67
C LEU A 673 -22.53 -14.44 62.73
N GLU A 674 -21.36 -14.09 63.28
CA GLU A 674 -20.76 -14.80 64.41
C GLU A 674 -20.93 -13.92 65.65
N GLY A 675 -21.91 -14.26 66.51
CA GLY A 675 -22.33 -13.40 67.60
C GLY A 675 -23.10 -12.17 67.11
N SER A 676 -22.65 -10.97 67.49
CA SER A 676 -23.20 -9.67 67.05
C SER A 676 -22.40 -8.99 65.94
N VAL A 677 -21.47 -9.70 65.32
CA VAL A 677 -20.54 -9.17 64.31
C VAL A 677 -20.75 -9.89 62.99
N LEU A 678 -20.84 -9.13 61.91
CA LEU A 678 -20.85 -9.65 60.55
C LEU A 678 -19.42 -9.96 60.10
N VAL A 679 -19.16 -11.18 59.66
CA VAL A 679 -17.84 -11.71 59.30
C VAL A 679 -17.83 -12.17 57.84
N ALA A 680 -16.88 -11.68 57.06
CA ALA A 680 -16.62 -12.10 55.68
C ALA A 680 -15.59 -13.22 55.61
N LYS A 681 -16.03 -14.48 55.45
CA LYS A 681 -15.18 -15.66 55.50
C LYS A 681 -14.87 -16.24 54.12
N TYR A 682 -13.59 -16.23 53.73
CA TYR A 682 -13.08 -16.87 52.53
C TYR A 682 -12.12 -18.02 52.87
N SER A 683 -12.18 -19.12 52.10
CA SER A 683 -11.32 -20.29 52.26
C SER A 683 -10.70 -20.70 50.93
N TRP A 684 -9.38 -20.84 50.91
CA TRP A 684 -8.60 -21.26 49.75
C TRP A 684 -7.98 -22.64 50.00
N ILE A 685 -8.31 -23.59 49.11
CA ILE A 685 -7.76 -24.95 49.15
C ILE A 685 -6.56 -25.02 48.18
N LEU A 686 -5.39 -25.39 48.70
CA LEU A 686 -4.19 -25.59 47.89
C LEU A 686 -4.21 -26.99 47.24
N LYS A 687 -4.56 -27.06 45.95
CA LYS A 687 -4.50 -28.31 45.17
C LYS A 687 -3.03 -28.73 44.95
N ASP A 688 -2.75 -30.03 44.97
CA ASP A 688 -1.41 -30.61 44.76
C ASP A 688 -0.31 -29.97 45.64
N ALA A 689 -0.57 -29.91 46.95
CA ALA A 689 0.28 -29.24 47.93
C ALA A 689 1.76 -29.70 47.86
N THR A 690 2.03 -30.99 47.65
CA THR A 690 3.40 -31.53 47.53
C THR A 690 4.18 -30.96 46.34
N ALA A 691 3.55 -30.86 45.16
CA ALA A 691 4.18 -30.28 43.98
C ALA A 691 4.41 -28.77 44.15
N ASN A 692 3.40 -28.06 44.67
CA ASN A 692 3.44 -26.63 44.91
C ASN A 692 4.49 -26.24 45.97
N LEU A 693 4.59 -26.99 47.06
CA LEU A 693 5.64 -26.83 48.06
C LEU A 693 7.03 -27.20 47.51
N GLY A 694 7.09 -28.16 46.58
CA GLY A 694 8.31 -28.49 45.84
C GLY A 694 8.88 -27.28 45.08
N LEU A 695 8.02 -26.50 44.42
CA LEU A 695 8.41 -25.28 43.69
C LEU A 695 8.96 -24.17 44.59
N LEU A 696 8.41 -24.04 45.81
CA LEU A 696 8.96 -23.10 46.82
C LEU A 696 10.32 -23.56 47.34
N LYS A 697 10.48 -24.87 47.57
CA LYS A 697 11.75 -25.46 48.04
C LYS A 697 12.84 -25.40 46.97
N SER A 698 12.50 -25.58 45.69
CA SER A 698 13.44 -25.44 44.56
C SER A 698 13.75 -23.99 44.19
N ARG A 699 13.07 -23.00 44.82
CA ARG A 699 13.12 -21.57 44.48
C ARG A 699 12.75 -21.26 43.04
N GLU A 700 12.00 -22.13 42.38
CA GLU A 700 11.38 -21.83 41.08
C GLU A 700 10.23 -20.82 41.23
N LYS A 701 9.66 -20.72 42.44
CA LYS A 701 8.72 -19.67 42.84
C LYS A 701 9.08 -19.13 44.22
N ASP A 702 8.98 -17.82 44.37
CA ASP A 702 9.18 -17.16 45.67
C ASP A 702 7.92 -17.22 46.56
N GLN A 703 6.73 -17.25 45.93
CA GLN A 703 5.43 -17.27 46.62
C GLN A 703 4.38 -18.07 45.82
N ILE A 704 3.36 -18.57 46.53
CA ILE A 704 2.16 -19.20 45.96
C ILE A 704 0.95 -18.36 46.35
N GLU A 705 0.21 -17.88 45.35
CA GLU A 705 -0.90 -16.95 45.53
C GLU A 705 -2.27 -17.64 45.33
N SER A 706 -3.27 -17.21 46.08
CA SER A 706 -4.68 -17.53 45.83
C SER A 706 -5.23 -16.71 44.63
N PRO A 707 -6.37 -17.11 44.05
CA PRO A 707 -7.20 -16.20 43.25
C PRO A 707 -7.55 -14.94 44.05
N VAL A 708 -7.86 -13.84 43.34
CA VAL A 708 -8.40 -12.63 43.98
C VAL A 708 -9.82 -12.92 44.42
N PHE A 709 -10.15 -12.58 45.66
CA PHE A 709 -11.50 -12.74 46.20
C PHE A 709 -11.99 -11.41 46.75
N TYR A 710 -13.31 -11.26 46.84
CA TYR A 710 -13.95 -10.05 47.37
C TYR A 710 -14.52 -10.30 48.75
N THR A 711 -14.42 -9.32 49.65
CA THR A 711 -15.00 -9.42 51.00
C THR A 711 -16.54 -9.51 50.97
N GLU A 712 -17.17 -8.94 49.94
CA GLU A 712 -18.61 -9.00 49.66
C GLU A 712 -18.86 -8.70 48.16
N ASN A 713 -20.10 -8.73 47.68
CA ASN A 713 -20.44 -8.55 46.26
C ASN A 713 -19.90 -7.22 45.65
N GLN A 714 -19.70 -6.19 46.48
CA GLN A 714 -19.10 -4.91 46.10
C GLN A 714 -17.98 -4.50 47.08
N GLY A 715 -17.23 -5.48 47.59
CA GLY A 715 -16.25 -5.32 48.66
C GLY A 715 -14.82 -5.05 48.21
N TYR A 716 -13.90 -5.09 49.16
CA TYR A 716 -12.46 -4.98 48.91
C TYR A 716 -11.94 -6.23 48.20
N ALA A 717 -11.10 -6.03 47.19
CA ALA A 717 -10.39 -7.13 46.53
C ALA A 717 -9.16 -7.53 47.36
N MET A 718 -9.05 -8.82 47.68
CA MET A 718 -7.99 -9.38 48.53
C MET A 718 -7.34 -10.61 47.90
N ARG A 719 -6.11 -10.90 48.31
CA ARG A 719 -5.36 -12.10 47.90
C ARG A 719 -4.56 -12.68 49.06
N LEU A 720 -4.52 -14.01 49.15
CA LEU A 720 -3.65 -14.74 50.08
C LEU A 720 -2.38 -15.21 49.37
N ALA A 721 -1.26 -15.28 50.10
CA ALA A 721 0.01 -15.76 49.59
C ALA A 721 0.74 -16.62 50.63
N LEU A 722 1.35 -17.70 50.17
CA LEU A 722 2.26 -18.55 50.93
C LEU A 722 3.69 -18.29 50.48
N SER A 723 4.60 -18.10 51.43
CA SER A 723 6.03 -17.89 51.16
C SER A 723 6.88 -18.90 51.94
N LEU A 724 8.12 -19.14 51.51
CA LEU A 724 9.06 -19.99 52.25
C LEU A 724 10.22 -19.14 52.76
N SER A 725 10.44 -19.16 54.07
CA SER A 725 11.53 -18.42 54.73
C SER A 725 12.88 -19.10 54.49
N ARG A 726 13.97 -18.39 54.82
CA ARG A 726 15.35 -18.92 54.73
C ARG A 726 15.57 -20.16 55.61
N GLU A 727 14.76 -20.35 56.64
CA GLU A 727 14.80 -21.50 57.56
C GLU A 727 13.82 -22.63 57.14
N GLN A 728 13.31 -22.59 55.91
CA GLN A 728 12.30 -23.53 55.37
C GLN A 728 10.95 -23.53 56.12
N LEU A 729 10.66 -22.45 56.84
CA LEU A 729 9.36 -22.26 57.49
C LEU A 729 8.42 -21.56 56.52
N ILE A 730 7.16 -21.97 56.50
CA ILE A 730 6.18 -21.40 55.59
C ILE A 730 5.52 -20.20 56.25
N GLY A 731 5.57 -19.07 55.55
CA GLY A 731 4.86 -17.85 55.89
C GLY A 731 3.52 -17.78 55.18
N LEU A 732 2.55 -17.12 55.81
CA LEU A 732 1.23 -16.87 55.27
C LEU A 732 0.94 -15.37 55.32
N HIS A 733 0.57 -14.82 54.17
CA HIS A 733 0.33 -13.39 54.00
C HIS A 733 -0.98 -13.12 53.28
N TRP A 734 -1.51 -11.92 53.49
CA TRP A 734 -2.62 -11.34 52.77
C TRP A 734 -2.21 -9.99 52.16
N SER A 735 -2.90 -9.55 51.11
CA SER A 735 -2.69 -8.24 50.47
C SER A 735 -3.99 -7.70 49.88
N LEU A 736 -4.14 -6.36 49.85
CA LEU A 736 -5.20 -5.67 49.11
C LEU A 736 -4.83 -5.57 47.62
N GLN A 737 -5.81 -5.73 46.75
CA GLN A 737 -5.68 -5.68 45.30
C GLN A 737 -6.53 -4.53 44.75
N VAL A 738 -6.15 -4.01 43.57
CA VAL A 738 -6.94 -2.98 42.89
C VAL A 738 -8.27 -3.60 42.43
N GLY A 739 -9.38 -3.06 42.93
CA GLY A 739 -10.74 -3.52 42.66
C GLY A 739 -11.55 -2.53 41.83
N PRO A 740 -12.58 -2.99 41.09
CA PRO A 740 -13.47 -2.12 40.31
C PRO A 740 -14.40 -1.25 41.19
N TYR A 741 -14.49 -1.56 42.48
CA TYR A 741 -15.32 -0.84 43.46
C TYR A 741 -14.53 0.08 44.37
N ASP A 742 -13.21 0.22 44.17
CA ASP A 742 -12.32 0.96 45.08
C ASP A 742 -12.71 2.43 45.28
N ASP A 743 -13.38 3.06 44.30
CA ASP A 743 -13.85 4.44 44.39
C ASP A 743 -15.06 4.62 45.33
N ALA A 744 -15.81 3.55 45.58
CA ALA A 744 -16.99 3.55 46.45
C ALA A 744 -16.70 3.05 47.86
N LEU A 745 -15.50 2.53 48.11
CA LEU A 745 -15.09 1.91 49.36
C LEU A 745 -14.37 2.91 50.29
N GLN A 746 -14.37 2.60 51.59
CA GLN A 746 -13.71 3.44 52.60
C GLN A 746 -12.21 3.11 52.69
N TRP A 747 -11.38 4.15 52.70
CA TRP A 747 -9.93 4.01 52.81
C TRP A 747 -9.40 4.89 53.94
N PRO A 748 -8.39 4.42 54.71
CA PRO A 748 -7.74 3.10 54.65
C PRO A 748 -8.61 1.97 55.21
N PHE A 749 -8.40 0.72 54.76
CA PHE A 749 -9.16 -0.47 55.17
C PHE A 749 -9.15 -0.64 56.70
N ILE A 750 -10.30 -0.47 57.37
CA ILE A 750 -10.39 -0.36 58.85
C ILE A 750 -10.68 -1.68 59.59
N SER A 751 -11.11 -2.73 58.90
CA SER A 751 -11.53 -3.96 59.57
C SER A 751 -10.35 -4.79 60.08
N SER A 752 -10.56 -5.49 61.20
CA SER A 752 -9.61 -6.44 61.77
C SER A 752 -9.50 -7.67 60.87
N ILE A 753 -8.27 -8.13 60.58
CA ILE A 753 -8.02 -9.33 59.78
C ILE A 753 -7.46 -10.42 60.67
N SER A 754 -8.00 -11.62 60.52
CA SER A 754 -7.38 -12.83 61.04
C SER A 754 -6.92 -13.70 59.89
N LEU A 755 -5.95 -14.56 60.17
CA LEU A 755 -5.58 -15.62 59.26
C LEU A 755 -5.48 -16.93 60.04
N SER A 756 -6.01 -17.99 59.45
CA SER A 756 -5.97 -19.34 60.02
C SER A 756 -5.37 -20.35 59.06
N LEU A 757 -4.68 -21.37 59.58
CA LEU A 757 -4.16 -22.50 58.81
C LEU A 757 -4.82 -23.81 59.30
N GLU A 758 -5.77 -24.30 58.50
CA GLU A 758 -6.53 -25.57 58.60
C GLU A 758 -5.80 -26.88 58.27
N THR A 759 -4.90 -27.42 59.11
CA THR A 759 -4.34 -28.78 58.87
C THR A 759 -5.29 -29.85 59.43
N GLY A 760 -5.55 -30.95 58.73
CA GLY A 760 -6.51 -32.01 59.07
C GLY A 760 -6.42 -32.57 60.50
N THR A 761 -5.33 -32.28 61.23
CA THR A 761 -5.20 -32.54 62.67
C THR A 761 -4.96 -31.31 63.56
N THR A 762 -4.59 -30.14 63.02
CA THR A 762 -4.29 -28.92 63.81
C THR A 762 -4.79 -27.63 63.14
N SER A 763 -5.48 -26.77 63.89
CA SER A 763 -5.87 -25.44 63.41
C SER A 763 -5.08 -24.35 64.15
N LEU A 764 -4.35 -23.53 63.39
CA LEU A 764 -3.64 -22.38 63.94
C LEU A 764 -4.38 -21.11 63.52
N VAL A 765 -4.94 -20.37 64.48
CA VAL A 765 -5.61 -19.08 64.24
C VAL A 765 -4.80 -17.98 64.89
N ARG A 766 -4.49 -16.92 64.16
CA ARG A 766 -3.90 -15.71 64.74
C ARG A 766 -4.57 -14.45 64.20
N LEU A 767 -4.78 -13.50 65.11
CA LEU A 767 -5.28 -12.17 64.81
C LEU A 767 -4.12 -11.27 64.33
N ILE A 768 -4.33 -10.51 63.27
CA ILE A 768 -3.35 -9.57 62.74
C ILE A 768 -3.73 -8.17 63.23
N ASP A 769 -2.87 -7.60 64.08
CA ASP A 769 -2.98 -6.22 64.50
C ASP A 769 -2.36 -5.29 63.44
N ARG A 770 -2.97 -4.13 63.19
CA ARG A 770 -2.50 -3.09 62.26
C ARG A 770 -1.04 -2.70 62.51
N HIS A 771 -0.62 -2.71 63.78
CA HIS A 771 0.75 -2.37 64.18
C HIS A 771 1.81 -3.41 63.75
N GLN A 772 1.39 -4.60 63.31
CA GLN A 772 2.29 -5.68 62.88
C GLN A 772 2.53 -5.68 61.36
N CYS A 773 1.88 -4.78 60.61
CA CYS A 773 1.99 -4.70 59.15
C CYS A 773 2.89 -3.54 58.69
N PRO A 774 3.52 -3.66 57.51
CA PRO A 774 4.22 -2.54 56.87
C PRO A 774 3.33 -1.31 56.67
N ILE A 775 3.92 -0.11 56.75
CA ILE A 775 3.23 1.17 56.52
C ILE A 775 2.69 1.21 55.09
N GLY A 776 1.38 1.45 54.96
CA GLY A 776 0.69 1.50 53.67
C GLY A 776 -0.06 0.21 53.28
N THR A 777 0.05 -0.87 54.07
CA THR A 777 -0.65 -2.13 53.75
C THR A 777 -2.18 -2.02 53.76
N PHE A 778 -2.71 -1.06 54.52
CA PHE A 778 -4.15 -0.80 54.64
C PHE A 778 -4.64 0.34 53.74
N ASP A 779 -3.74 1.01 53.02
CA ASP A 779 -4.09 2.13 52.15
C ASP A 779 -4.63 1.64 50.80
N ARG A 780 -5.23 2.56 50.04
CA ARG A 780 -5.77 2.26 48.70
C ARG A 780 -4.65 1.75 47.77
N PRO A 781 -4.77 0.54 47.20
CA PRO A 781 -3.72 -0.02 46.36
C PRO A 781 -3.62 0.77 45.04
N THR A 782 -2.40 1.16 44.67
CA THR A 782 -2.07 1.82 43.40
C THR A 782 -1.21 0.94 42.48
N GLY A 783 -0.90 -0.29 42.92
CA GLY A 783 -0.01 -1.26 42.26
C GLY A 783 -0.05 -2.63 42.96
N PRO A 784 0.97 -3.50 42.80
CA PRO A 784 1.02 -4.79 43.49
C PRO A 784 0.98 -4.56 45.01
N GLY A 785 -0.07 -5.08 45.66
CA GLY A 785 -0.36 -4.84 47.08
C GLY A 785 0.77 -5.27 48.00
N GLN A 786 0.97 -4.51 49.09
CA GLN A 786 1.90 -4.91 50.15
C GLN A 786 1.34 -6.11 50.93
N TYR A 787 2.22 -7.07 51.21
CA TYR A 787 1.87 -8.28 51.94
C TYR A 787 2.01 -8.06 53.44
N CYS A 788 0.97 -8.40 54.21
CA CYS A 788 1.05 -8.52 55.67
C CYS A 788 0.65 -9.93 56.10
N GLY A 789 1.32 -10.46 57.12
CA GLY A 789 0.95 -11.75 57.71
C GLY A 789 2.09 -12.38 58.50
N PHE A 790 2.07 -13.69 58.65
CA PHE A 790 3.02 -14.43 59.47
C PHE A 790 4.24 -14.86 58.65
N PRO A 791 5.47 -14.60 59.12
CA PRO A 791 6.68 -15.11 58.48
C PRO A 791 6.98 -16.59 58.80
N TYR A 792 6.38 -17.17 59.86
CA TYR A 792 6.71 -18.53 60.35
C TYR A 792 5.46 -19.26 60.88
N ILE A 793 5.23 -20.49 60.43
CA ILE A 793 4.23 -21.43 60.99
C ILE A 793 4.90 -22.79 61.24
N ASN A 794 4.81 -23.29 62.48
CA ASN A 794 5.40 -24.56 62.90
C ASN A 794 4.35 -25.69 62.74
N HIS A 795 4.53 -26.56 61.75
CA HIS A 795 3.80 -27.81 61.41
C HIS A 795 2.59 -27.76 60.45
N PHE A 796 2.49 -28.79 59.61
CA PHE A 796 1.66 -28.93 58.40
C PHE A 796 0.85 -30.23 58.37
N ASP A 797 -0.33 -30.18 57.74
CA ASP A 797 -0.97 -31.17 56.85
C ASP A 797 -2.45 -30.82 56.58
N ASP A 798 -2.83 -30.20 55.45
CA ASP A 798 -4.18 -29.59 55.27
C ASP A 798 -4.09 -28.06 55.40
N VAL A 799 -4.73 -27.23 54.56
CA VAL A 799 -4.83 -25.80 54.85
C VAL A 799 -6.17 -25.24 54.43
N VAL A 800 -6.91 -24.71 55.40
CA VAL A 800 -8.12 -23.90 55.23
C VAL A 800 -7.87 -22.52 55.82
N PHE A 801 -7.98 -21.49 54.99
CA PHE A 801 -7.90 -20.09 55.42
C PHE A 801 -9.27 -19.57 55.85
N ARG A 802 -9.28 -18.68 56.84
CA ARG A 802 -10.44 -17.89 57.26
C ARG A 802 -9.95 -16.47 57.50
N VAL A 803 -10.64 -15.49 56.91
CA VAL A 803 -10.46 -14.06 57.16
C VAL A 803 -11.64 -13.60 58.02
N TYR A 804 -11.37 -12.95 59.15
CA TYR A 804 -12.37 -12.18 59.91
C TYR A 804 -12.34 -10.73 59.41
N SER A 805 -13.48 -10.03 59.46
CA SER A 805 -13.60 -8.60 59.18
C SER A 805 -14.71 -8.06 60.06
N GLU A 806 -14.38 -7.38 61.15
CA GLU A 806 -15.37 -6.74 62.02
C GLU A 806 -15.94 -5.48 61.33
N GLY A 807 -17.26 -5.47 61.09
CA GLY A 807 -18.01 -4.29 60.68
C GLY A 807 -18.79 -3.72 61.86
N HIS A 808 -18.44 -2.53 62.34
CA HIS A 808 -19.35 -1.74 63.17
C HIS A 808 -20.49 -1.23 62.28
N GLY A 809 -21.70 -1.70 62.55
CA GLY A 809 -22.90 -1.22 61.87
C GLY A 809 -23.15 0.26 62.13
N ALA A 810 -23.35 1.01 61.06
CA ALA A 810 -24.13 2.22 61.05
C ALA A 810 -25.07 2.14 59.84
N TYR A 811 -26.37 2.26 60.12
CA TYR A 811 -27.44 2.42 59.16
C TYR A 811 -27.22 3.62 58.23
#